data_AF-A0A0B6RRT6-F1
#
_entry.id   AF-A0A0B6RRT6-F1
#
_cell.length_a   1.000
_cell.length_b   1.000
_cell.length_c   1.000
_cell.angle_alpha   90.00
_cell.angle_beta   90.00
_cell.angle_gamma   90.00
#
_symmetry.space_group_name_H-M   'P 1'
#
loop_
_entity.id
_entity.type
_entity.pdbx_description
1 polymer ?
#
loop_
_entity_poly.entity_id
_entity_poly.type
_entity_poly.pdbx_seq_one_letter_code
_entity_poly.pdbx_strand_id
1 'polypeptide(L)'
;MAAYLVRENVSPMDIRISARFAWSEIFGGKFNSQSQCQLDLSRQYSLIYVDLASPAAGGLDVLQLLNDAFNTQLPPGKILVQDAGFFTFSYFGKDAPSGTTTLSSLFPRTPVPNTVADATTVMKDTCGFWLTVRLSNLNLFGSLLQIGYQTPAGSGDVLSLSAVLASGTAAGTAVKQATYSATLPNFKLFDLFGFEQIQVGYRFTTATHLSVSGTITVTLFDRNYAFSGALIVDGEQKTVTACLLAAQVDLRVPSLFDGAMRGIAFSNLVFGVYARYGDNDKQKNFQVQGTVTVGSAQLTGYLYLQDGIPRVASVKVDKSLSIGDVFNQCLGGQLWPTSLIDITFKAGSQLYYCKPAQGQSGSGGNAPLSLEGFACPVSGGAGQLPTAPPTSSIAYQPGFNIEAIFDMTVVGTITVVGTIQIADDGITGAIALANPVDIYILTIAAPDASSATGGPNLMISTVGGRKSMGFAGSLWFMQASFGVGVSVAVQKNARGNLQVDASLTSLTDYSPFLPKNTTLGVRYSKDGGFQVTNWPQFDYLTQAIDFIKTLQKLSSQGSSGCGQLVDFTFNQLLKSSFKIDVSFGTGDAGLLLKLGGTYRLTIATTSLTAAAIQFPDMVEIPLPNSAKLSELGSYIERALAGAAESFVQGLLKNSEAIATLIALTAGKAAAAYAATLACQGLIEAAAADAVAATAGTAAAAAAEAAAGAAGAAAAVAGAVGAIAAILGGTGTGTGTGTGTGTGTGTGTGTGTGTGTGTGTQSAPTHPAVRVDNRVVTFTWGGGQGNSGYHAQLLDSAAKVLLDQPGLAIETRQTTFDFESAWASGGYKAQVQGTKGASATAWVDVPFQRLPAPARPTAVPLADANATPPAIGMTLSWPVVDNAESYVLGSTHAGGGWEPDRIVAAPTPPPQPPVVHCDVTFDAAAPSGDFGFTVVARGGATTVPSPASTALVLTRLDAPQDLRATSASRIATLSWRTVPRAFRYQVRITPARQQPEIRLLAWSTRGDVLVASLTLDGPIGTPFVYELALQALPAEDQPNVVAGPLSASVSLTITVYANAVAMAEALHAQGIDGASCGPQLLQAFPSIVLDGMARVMAHAGYEAAETSQALLAAWPDTPPSALARALARAYPDPLQTARDLRARGSSGASCGPALLRMFPTLTAKDMAGVMAQAGYVADDTAAGLIAAFPSLSPLDMSIALASAYH
;
A
#
# COMPACT_ATOMS: atom_id res chain seq x y z
N MET A 1 -18.27 2.98 -67.82
CA MET A 1 -19.08 3.89 -67.01
C MET A 1 -20.52 3.73 -67.47
N ALA A 2 -21.38 3.07 -66.68
CA ALA A 2 -22.80 2.90 -66.99
C ALA A 2 -23.59 3.37 -65.76
N ALA A 3 -24.18 4.56 -65.85
CA ALA A 3 -25.06 5.10 -64.82
C ALA A 3 -26.50 4.71 -65.18
N TYR A 4 -27.12 3.84 -64.40
CA TYR A 4 -28.54 3.51 -64.52
C TYR A 4 -29.34 4.44 -63.59
N LEU A 5 -30.20 5.27 -64.16
CA LEU A 5 -31.21 6.05 -63.43
C LEU A 5 -32.47 5.18 -63.30
N VAL A 6 -32.74 4.67 -62.10
CA VAL A 6 -33.98 3.96 -61.78
C VAL A 6 -34.84 4.89 -60.91
N ARG A 7 -36.00 5.32 -61.42
CA ARG A 7 -37.04 5.99 -60.64
C ARG A 7 -38.07 4.94 -60.19
N GLU A 8 -38.12 4.63 -58.90
CA GLU A 8 -39.22 3.85 -58.29
C GLU A 8 -40.14 4.81 -57.51
N ASN A 9 -41.45 4.75 -57.78
CA ASN A 9 -42.49 5.57 -57.13
C ASN A 9 -43.23 4.76 -56.05
N VAL A 10 -42.82 4.84 -54.76
CA VAL A 10 -43.64 4.75 -53.52
C VAL A 10 -42.79 5.27 -52.32
N SER A 11 -43.32 6.16 -51.44
CA SER A 11 -42.75 6.85 -50.24
C SER A 11 -41.54 6.26 -49.46
N PRO A 12 -40.73 7.05 -48.70
CA PRO A 12 -40.36 8.47 -48.77
C PRO A 12 -38.85 8.59 -49.13
N MET A 13 -38.47 8.21 -50.35
CA MET A 13 -37.13 8.44 -50.90
C MET A 13 -37.28 9.31 -52.14
N ASP A 14 -36.69 10.50 -52.14
CA ASP A 14 -36.90 11.46 -53.24
C ASP A 14 -35.94 11.19 -54.41
N ILE A 15 -34.66 10.85 -54.17
CA ILE A 15 -33.67 10.53 -55.24
C ILE A 15 -32.60 9.55 -54.72
N ARG A 16 -32.22 8.54 -55.52
CA ARG A 16 -31.05 7.65 -55.31
C ARG A 16 -30.17 7.61 -56.56
N ILE A 17 -28.87 7.79 -56.40
CA ILE A 17 -27.86 7.70 -57.46
C ILE A 17 -26.80 6.70 -57.02
N SER A 18 -26.51 5.67 -57.83
CA SER A 18 -25.48 4.67 -57.54
C SER A 18 -24.53 4.51 -58.71
N ALA A 19 -23.24 4.35 -58.42
CA ALA A 19 -22.18 4.12 -59.41
C ALA A 19 -21.18 3.09 -58.91
N ARG A 20 -20.65 2.27 -59.83
CA ARG A 20 -19.61 1.28 -59.56
C ARG A 20 -18.31 1.70 -60.25
N PHE A 21 -17.22 1.66 -59.51
CA PHE A 21 -15.89 2.07 -59.94
C PHE A 21 -14.92 0.89 -59.80
N ALA A 22 -13.96 0.78 -60.73
CA ALA A 22 -12.91 -0.24 -60.66
C ALA A 22 -11.82 0.10 -59.61
N TRP A 23 -11.73 1.38 -59.26
CA TRP A 23 -10.89 1.95 -58.21
C TRP A 23 -11.56 3.25 -57.74
N SER A 24 -11.28 3.70 -56.53
CA SER A 24 -11.75 5.00 -56.03
C SER A 24 -10.62 5.78 -55.35
N GLU A 25 -10.73 7.10 -55.39
CA GLU A 25 -9.87 7.99 -54.61
C GLU A 25 -10.76 8.70 -53.59
N ILE A 26 -10.49 8.47 -52.31
CA ILE A 26 -11.28 9.01 -51.19
C ILE A 26 -10.31 9.77 -50.30
N PHE A 27 -10.58 11.06 -50.06
CA PHE A 27 -9.72 11.96 -49.28
C PHE A 27 -8.25 12.00 -49.75
N GLY A 28 -8.00 11.84 -51.05
CA GLY A 28 -6.65 11.80 -51.64
C GLY A 28 -5.93 10.45 -51.49
N GLY A 29 -6.56 9.46 -50.86
CA GLY A 29 -6.06 8.09 -50.75
C GLY A 29 -6.65 7.18 -51.84
N LYS A 30 -5.81 6.38 -52.49
CA LYS A 30 -6.23 5.51 -53.60
C LYS A 30 -6.59 4.11 -53.12
N PHE A 31 -7.82 3.68 -53.39
CA PHE A 31 -8.31 2.33 -53.16
C PHE A 31 -8.37 1.58 -54.48
N ASN A 32 -7.47 0.60 -54.67
CA ASN A 32 -7.35 -0.19 -55.91
C ASN A 32 -8.33 -1.37 -55.96
N SER A 33 -9.46 -1.30 -55.26
CA SER A 33 -10.52 -2.31 -55.27
C SER A 33 -11.80 -1.76 -55.90
N GLN A 34 -12.66 -2.66 -56.37
CA GLN A 34 -13.96 -2.28 -56.90
C GLN A 34 -14.82 -1.67 -55.78
N SER A 35 -15.33 -0.47 -56.00
CA SER A 35 -16.19 0.22 -55.03
C SER A 35 -17.52 0.69 -55.65
N GLN A 36 -18.57 0.67 -54.85
CA GLN A 36 -19.89 1.22 -55.10
C GLN A 36 -20.06 2.50 -54.29
N CYS A 37 -20.25 3.62 -54.98
CA CYS A 37 -20.63 4.89 -54.36
C CYS A 37 -22.12 5.14 -54.57
N GLN A 38 -22.77 5.70 -53.55
CA GLN A 38 -24.19 6.00 -53.57
C GLN A 38 -24.48 7.37 -52.95
N LEU A 39 -25.40 8.12 -53.55
CA LEU A 39 -25.98 9.34 -53.01
C LEU A 39 -27.49 9.14 -52.90
N ASP A 40 -28.00 9.19 -51.68
CA ASP A 40 -29.44 9.20 -51.38
C ASP A 40 -29.85 10.59 -50.88
N LEU A 41 -30.96 11.11 -51.40
CA LEU A 41 -31.56 12.39 -50.99
C LEU A 41 -32.99 12.15 -50.51
N SER A 42 -33.32 12.72 -49.36
CA SER A 42 -34.68 12.74 -48.82
C SER A 42 -34.91 14.05 -48.09
N ARG A 43 -35.93 14.81 -48.52
CA ARG A 43 -36.23 16.15 -47.95
C ARG A 43 -35.01 17.08 -47.99
N GLN A 44 -34.56 17.57 -46.83
CA GLN A 44 -33.39 18.44 -46.65
C GLN A 44 -32.14 17.68 -46.17
N TYR A 45 -32.10 16.36 -46.39
CA TYR A 45 -31.03 15.48 -45.92
C TYR A 45 -30.40 14.70 -47.08
N SER A 46 -29.09 14.48 -46.97
CA SER A 46 -28.29 13.72 -47.92
C SER A 46 -27.49 12.65 -47.21
N LEU A 47 -27.44 11.46 -47.80
CA LEU A 47 -26.54 10.38 -47.44
C LEU A 47 -25.59 10.12 -48.61
N ILE A 48 -24.31 10.33 -48.40
CA ILE A 48 -23.24 9.87 -49.31
C ILE A 48 -22.63 8.62 -48.68
N TYR A 49 -22.45 7.56 -49.45
CA TYR A 49 -21.84 6.31 -49.00
C TYR A 49 -20.89 5.76 -50.05
N VAL A 50 -19.77 5.19 -49.60
CA VAL A 50 -18.79 4.48 -50.43
C VAL A 50 -18.40 3.18 -49.71
N ASP A 51 -18.58 2.05 -50.38
CA ASP A 51 -18.10 0.76 -49.86
C ASP A 51 -16.59 0.57 -50.11
N LEU A 52 -15.98 -0.26 -49.28
CA LEU A 52 -14.60 -0.72 -49.43
C LEU A 52 -14.62 -2.25 -49.65
N ALA A 53 -15.25 -2.71 -50.73
CA ALA A 53 -15.36 -4.13 -50.99
C ALA A 53 -14.02 -4.74 -51.48
N SER A 54 -13.74 -5.99 -51.08
CA SER A 54 -12.67 -6.83 -51.64
C SER A 54 -13.26 -8.13 -52.20
N PRO A 55 -12.78 -8.64 -53.34
CA PRO A 55 -13.36 -9.80 -54.02
C PRO A 55 -13.03 -11.17 -53.39
N ALA A 56 -12.40 -11.25 -52.21
CA ALA A 56 -11.84 -12.49 -51.67
C ALA A 56 -12.70 -13.16 -50.58
N ALA A 57 -12.86 -14.49 -50.66
CA ALA A 57 -13.65 -15.33 -49.75
C ALA A 57 -13.10 -15.45 -48.29
N GLY A 58 -11.98 -14.80 -47.97
CA GLY A 58 -11.27 -14.89 -46.68
C GLY A 58 -11.54 -13.74 -45.68
N GLY A 59 -12.38 -12.76 -46.04
CA GLY A 59 -12.55 -11.52 -45.29
C GLY A 59 -11.54 -10.44 -45.70
N LEU A 60 -11.92 -9.18 -45.48
CA LEU A 60 -11.16 -8.00 -45.85
C LEU A 60 -10.20 -7.59 -44.73
N ASP A 61 -8.91 -7.48 -45.03
CA ASP A 61 -7.95 -6.80 -44.16
C ASP A 61 -8.07 -5.28 -44.35
N VAL A 62 -9.01 -4.69 -43.62
CA VAL A 62 -9.29 -3.26 -43.71
C VAL A 62 -8.09 -2.41 -43.24
N LEU A 63 -7.27 -2.94 -42.33
CA LEU A 63 -6.09 -2.23 -41.82
C LEU A 63 -5.01 -2.12 -42.90
N GLN A 64 -4.80 -3.20 -43.67
CA GLN A 64 -3.91 -3.16 -44.83
C GLN A 64 -4.42 -2.20 -45.92
N LEU A 65 -5.72 -2.20 -46.22
CA LEU A 65 -6.28 -1.23 -47.19
C LEU A 65 -6.08 0.23 -46.75
N LEU A 66 -6.29 0.51 -45.46
CA LEU A 66 -6.07 1.84 -44.91
C LEU A 66 -4.58 2.23 -44.89
N ASN A 67 -3.68 1.27 -44.67
CA ASN A 67 -2.24 1.49 -44.81
C ASN A 67 -1.86 1.87 -46.24
N ASP A 68 -2.37 1.14 -47.23
CA ASP A 68 -2.05 1.36 -48.63
C ASP A 68 -2.62 2.70 -49.13
N ALA A 69 -3.82 3.08 -48.68
CA ALA A 69 -4.47 4.31 -49.11
C ALA A 69 -3.97 5.56 -48.39
N PHE A 70 -3.63 5.48 -47.09
CA PHE A 70 -3.37 6.65 -46.24
C PHE A 70 -2.05 6.61 -45.46
N ASN A 71 -1.21 5.58 -45.63
CA ASN A 71 0.08 5.42 -44.95
C ASN A 71 -0.02 5.45 -43.40
N THR A 72 -0.98 4.72 -42.83
CA THR A 72 -1.35 4.79 -41.40
C THR A 72 -0.47 3.96 -40.45
N GLN A 73 0.30 3.00 -40.99
CA GLN A 73 1.15 2.06 -40.23
C GLN A 73 0.39 1.24 -39.18
N LEU A 74 -0.85 0.88 -39.47
CA LEU A 74 -1.68 -0.03 -38.67
C LEU A 74 -1.20 -1.48 -38.80
N PRO A 75 -1.37 -2.34 -37.79
CA PRO A 75 -0.91 -3.72 -37.83
C PRO A 75 -1.82 -4.60 -38.73
N PRO A 76 -1.37 -5.03 -39.93
CA PRO A 76 -2.21 -5.82 -40.82
C PRO A 76 -2.46 -7.23 -40.26
N GLY A 77 -3.51 -7.89 -40.74
CA GLY A 77 -3.88 -9.26 -40.40
C GLY A 77 -4.47 -9.46 -39.01
N LYS A 78 -4.67 -8.38 -38.23
CA LYS A 78 -5.22 -8.46 -36.86
C LYS A 78 -6.75 -8.51 -36.81
N ILE A 79 -7.43 -7.88 -37.77
CA ILE A 79 -8.88 -7.92 -37.92
C ILE A 79 -9.24 -8.15 -39.37
N LEU A 80 -10.07 -9.18 -39.60
CA LEU A 80 -10.70 -9.45 -40.89
C LEU A 80 -12.17 -9.04 -40.80
N VAL A 81 -12.55 -8.07 -41.62
CA VAL A 81 -13.92 -7.55 -41.71
C VAL A 81 -14.66 -8.22 -42.86
N GLN A 82 -15.98 -8.35 -42.77
CA GLN A 82 -16.81 -8.74 -43.90
C GLN A 82 -16.88 -7.58 -44.90
N ASP A 83 -17.29 -6.42 -44.40
CA ASP A 83 -17.54 -5.21 -45.17
C ASP A 83 -17.06 -3.99 -44.36
N ALA A 84 -16.73 -2.91 -45.07
CA ALA A 84 -16.43 -1.61 -44.48
C ALA A 84 -16.78 -0.50 -45.46
N GLY A 85 -16.91 0.73 -44.97
CA GLY A 85 -17.23 1.85 -45.83
C GLY A 85 -17.15 3.21 -45.15
N PHE A 86 -17.06 4.24 -45.99
CA PHE A 86 -17.19 5.64 -45.60
C PHE A 86 -18.61 6.12 -45.86
N PHE A 87 -19.13 6.98 -45.00
CA PHE A 87 -20.43 7.59 -45.21
C PHE A 87 -20.51 9.00 -44.64
N THR A 88 -21.46 9.79 -45.10
CA THR A 88 -21.71 11.14 -44.61
C THR A 88 -23.21 11.39 -44.64
N PHE A 89 -23.79 11.62 -43.47
CA PHE A 89 -25.20 11.94 -43.30
C PHE A 89 -25.32 13.41 -42.93
N SER A 90 -25.76 14.23 -43.87
CA SER A 90 -25.76 15.69 -43.72
C SER A 90 -27.15 16.27 -43.89
N TYR A 91 -27.35 17.43 -43.27
CA TYR A 91 -28.52 18.26 -43.43
C TYR A 91 -28.12 19.53 -44.18
N PHE A 92 -28.86 19.87 -45.23
CA PHE A 92 -28.59 21.02 -46.11
C PHE A 92 -29.71 22.08 -46.11
N GLY A 93 -30.67 21.95 -45.20
CA GLY A 93 -31.71 22.98 -45.03
C GLY A 93 -31.19 24.23 -44.33
N LYS A 94 -32.02 25.28 -44.30
CA LYS A 94 -31.66 26.58 -43.70
C LYS A 94 -31.85 26.63 -42.18
N ASP A 95 -32.59 25.68 -41.61
CA ASP A 95 -32.94 25.63 -40.19
C ASP A 95 -31.99 24.70 -39.41
N ALA A 96 -32.08 24.63 -38.09
CA ALA A 96 -31.29 23.63 -37.34
C ALA A 96 -31.96 22.24 -37.46
N PRO A 97 -31.21 21.15 -37.71
CA PRO A 97 -31.78 19.81 -37.74
C PRO A 97 -32.33 19.42 -36.36
N SER A 98 -33.41 18.64 -36.32
CA SER A 98 -33.95 18.10 -35.06
C SER A 98 -32.98 17.07 -34.46
N GLY A 99 -32.58 17.27 -33.19
CA GLY A 99 -31.58 16.43 -32.51
C GLY A 99 -31.96 14.96 -32.29
N THR A 100 -33.18 14.55 -32.66
CA THR A 100 -33.70 13.17 -32.53
C THR A 100 -33.71 12.39 -33.85
N THR A 101 -33.30 13.00 -34.96
CA THR A 101 -33.35 12.37 -36.28
C THR A 101 -32.14 11.49 -36.53
N THR A 102 -32.38 10.19 -36.73
CA THR A 102 -31.35 9.18 -37.04
C THR A 102 -31.31 8.85 -38.53
N LEU A 103 -30.19 8.31 -39.02
CA LEU A 103 -30.04 7.89 -40.42
C LEU A 103 -31.15 6.92 -40.84
N SER A 104 -31.43 5.91 -40.03
CA SER A 104 -32.45 4.89 -40.32
C SER A 104 -33.88 5.45 -40.39
N SER A 105 -34.17 6.50 -39.61
CA SER A 105 -35.49 7.15 -39.61
C SER A 105 -35.82 7.88 -40.93
N LEU A 106 -34.79 8.37 -41.64
CA LEU A 106 -34.95 9.07 -42.93
C LEU A 106 -34.61 8.20 -44.14
N PHE A 107 -33.68 7.27 -43.98
CA PHE A 107 -33.20 6.37 -45.04
C PHE A 107 -33.34 4.90 -44.62
N PRO A 108 -34.57 4.35 -44.57
CA PRO A 108 -34.81 2.98 -44.11
C PRO A 108 -34.22 1.89 -45.02
N ARG A 109 -33.80 2.24 -46.24
CA ARG A 109 -33.09 1.36 -47.18
C ARG A 109 -31.62 1.75 -47.36
N THR A 110 -30.99 2.30 -46.32
CA THR A 110 -29.57 2.68 -46.33
C THR A 110 -28.66 1.46 -46.53
N PRO A 111 -27.54 1.58 -47.26
CA PRO A 111 -26.52 0.53 -47.35
C PRO A 111 -25.64 0.42 -46.09
N VAL A 112 -25.75 1.38 -45.16
CA VAL A 112 -25.05 1.35 -43.85
C VAL A 112 -25.74 0.32 -42.93
N PRO A 113 -25.02 -0.51 -42.16
CA PRO A 113 -25.62 -1.50 -41.27
C PRO A 113 -26.66 -0.88 -40.32
N ASN A 114 -27.78 -1.57 -40.09
CA ASN A 114 -28.90 -1.03 -39.29
C ASN A 114 -28.47 -0.53 -37.90
N THR A 115 -27.61 -1.27 -37.20
CA THR A 115 -27.11 -0.87 -35.87
C THR A 115 -26.31 0.43 -35.90
N VAL A 116 -25.61 0.70 -37.01
CA VAL A 116 -24.89 1.95 -37.23
C VAL A 116 -25.86 3.05 -37.65
N ALA A 117 -26.81 2.73 -38.54
CA ALA A 117 -27.82 3.67 -39.02
C ALA A 117 -28.72 4.19 -37.88
N ASP A 118 -29.10 3.33 -36.95
CA ASP A 118 -29.92 3.68 -35.79
C ASP A 118 -29.17 4.59 -34.80
N ALA A 119 -27.85 4.43 -34.69
CA ALA A 119 -27.00 5.24 -33.81
C ALA A 119 -26.50 6.55 -34.47
N THR A 120 -26.62 6.68 -35.79
CA THR A 120 -26.05 7.82 -36.52
C THR A 120 -27.02 9.00 -36.55
N THR A 121 -26.58 10.15 -36.02
CA THR A 121 -27.24 11.46 -36.17
C THR A 121 -26.55 12.32 -37.23
N VAL A 122 -27.12 13.49 -37.54
CA VAL A 122 -26.60 14.41 -38.58
C VAL A 122 -25.16 14.81 -38.28
N MET A 123 -24.28 14.61 -39.26
CA MET A 123 -22.87 14.98 -39.24
C MET A 123 -22.66 16.35 -39.89
N LYS A 124 -21.82 17.19 -39.27
CA LYS A 124 -21.43 18.50 -39.80
C LYS A 124 -19.96 18.49 -40.19
N ASP A 125 -19.67 18.80 -41.46
CA ASP A 125 -18.32 18.95 -42.01
C ASP A 125 -17.39 17.77 -41.71
N THR A 126 -17.96 16.56 -41.60
CA THR A 126 -17.24 15.33 -41.30
C THR A 126 -17.91 14.10 -41.93
N CYS A 127 -17.22 12.97 -41.88
CA CYS A 127 -17.70 11.67 -42.33
C CYS A 127 -17.59 10.62 -41.21
N GLY A 128 -18.38 9.56 -41.34
CA GLY A 128 -18.27 8.36 -40.56
C GLY A 128 -17.52 7.27 -41.31
N PHE A 129 -16.92 6.37 -40.55
CA PHE A 129 -16.39 5.11 -41.03
C PHE A 129 -17.05 3.97 -40.27
N TRP A 130 -17.47 2.93 -40.98
CA TRP A 130 -18.01 1.72 -40.37
C TRP A 130 -17.32 0.49 -40.92
N LEU A 131 -17.35 -0.57 -40.12
CA LEU A 131 -16.84 -1.88 -40.48
C LEU A 131 -17.65 -2.96 -39.77
N THR A 132 -17.77 -4.10 -40.43
CA THR A 132 -18.58 -5.22 -39.95
C THR A 132 -17.70 -6.45 -39.78
N VAL A 133 -17.65 -7.02 -38.58
CA VAL A 133 -16.78 -8.14 -38.20
C VAL A 133 -17.60 -9.34 -37.77
N ARG A 134 -17.13 -10.56 -38.09
CA ARG A 134 -17.69 -11.76 -37.46
C ARG A 134 -17.11 -11.92 -36.07
N LEU A 135 -17.96 -12.12 -35.07
CA LEU A 135 -17.53 -12.39 -33.69
C LEU A 135 -16.66 -13.67 -33.63
N SER A 136 -16.97 -14.69 -34.44
CA SER A 136 -16.16 -15.91 -34.56
C SER A 136 -14.76 -15.69 -35.13
N ASN A 137 -14.53 -14.60 -35.86
CA ASN A 137 -13.23 -14.25 -36.44
C ASN A 137 -12.44 -13.30 -35.53
N LEU A 138 -13.05 -12.78 -34.47
CA LEU A 138 -12.37 -11.93 -33.48
C LEU A 138 -11.84 -12.81 -32.35
N ASN A 139 -10.55 -13.15 -32.41
CA ASN A 139 -9.84 -13.81 -31.31
C ASN A 139 -9.91 -13.05 -29.97
N LEU A 140 -10.31 -11.77 -30.00
CA LEU A 140 -10.54 -10.92 -28.84
C LEU A 140 -11.77 -11.31 -28.03
N PHE A 141 -12.77 -11.97 -28.61
CA PHE A 141 -14.01 -12.30 -27.90
C PHE A 141 -14.11 -13.75 -27.42
N GLY A 142 -13.18 -14.63 -27.82
CA GLY A 142 -12.92 -15.97 -27.30
C GLY A 142 -14.12 -16.73 -26.68
N SER A 143 -13.90 -17.31 -25.49
CA SER A 143 -14.93 -17.95 -24.67
C SER A 143 -15.78 -16.96 -23.84
N LEU A 144 -15.53 -15.66 -24.01
CA LEU A 144 -16.20 -14.56 -23.32
C LEU A 144 -17.67 -14.40 -23.74
N LEU A 145 -17.94 -14.64 -25.03
CA LEU A 145 -19.26 -14.56 -25.68
C LEU A 145 -19.82 -15.91 -26.12
N GLN A 146 -19.13 -17.02 -25.85
CA GLN A 146 -19.39 -18.29 -26.51
C GLN A 146 -20.70 -18.99 -26.07
N ILE A 147 -21.47 -18.40 -25.15
CA ILE A 147 -22.81 -18.85 -24.83
C ILE A 147 -23.72 -17.61 -24.70
N GLY A 148 -24.65 -17.48 -25.64
CA GLY A 148 -25.67 -16.43 -25.61
C GLY A 148 -26.33 -16.09 -26.94
N TYR A 149 -25.71 -16.41 -28.08
CA TYR A 149 -26.20 -15.94 -29.39
C TYR A 149 -26.92 -16.99 -30.25
N GLN A 150 -27.59 -17.97 -29.64
CA GLN A 150 -28.62 -18.74 -30.36
C GLN A 150 -29.95 -17.96 -30.37
N THR A 151 -30.00 -16.85 -31.09
CA THR A 151 -31.30 -16.30 -31.52
C THR A 151 -31.78 -17.10 -32.74
N PRO A 152 -33.08 -17.49 -32.83
CA PRO A 152 -33.64 -18.25 -33.95
C PRO A 152 -33.47 -17.59 -35.34
N ALA A 153 -33.04 -16.32 -35.40
CA ALA A 153 -32.96 -15.51 -36.61
C ALA A 153 -31.56 -15.48 -37.29
N GLY A 154 -30.53 -16.14 -36.76
CA GLY A 154 -29.22 -16.27 -37.44
C GLY A 154 -28.43 -14.96 -37.67
N SER A 155 -28.89 -13.82 -37.13
CA SER A 155 -28.25 -12.50 -37.25
C SER A 155 -27.20 -12.21 -36.17
N GLY A 156 -26.79 -13.22 -35.39
CA GLY A 156 -26.01 -13.07 -34.16
C GLY A 156 -24.49 -13.10 -34.28
N ASP A 157 -23.96 -13.49 -35.44
CA ASP A 157 -22.51 -13.72 -35.61
C ASP A 157 -21.74 -12.46 -36.01
N VAL A 158 -22.42 -11.33 -36.18
CA VAL A 158 -21.88 -10.16 -36.88
C VAL A 158 -22.04 -8.90 -36.02
N LEU A 159 -20.94 -8.18 -35.81
CA LEU A 159 -20.86 -6.93 -35.07
C LEU A 159 -20.44 -5.81 -36.02
N SER A 160 -21.25 -4.75 -36.13
CA SER A 160 -20.92 -3.57 -36.94
C SER A 160 -20.47 -2.43 -36.02
N LEU A 161 -19.20 -2.06 -36.14
CA LEU A 161 -18.56 -0.97 -35.42
C LEU A 161 -18.56 0.29 -36.28
N SER A 162 -18.72 1.46 -35.67
CA SER A 162 -18.65 2.74 -36.38
C SER A 162 -18.00 3.85 -35.57
N ALA A 163 -17.40 4.82 -36.27
CA ALA A 163 -16.88 6.03 -35.66
C ALA A 163 -17.17 7.24 -36.55
N VAL A 164 -17.38 8.39 -35.91
CA VAL A 164 -17.36 9.70 -36.58
C VAL A 164 -15.92 10.20 -36.56
N LEU A 165 -15.39 10.57 -37.72
CA LEU A 165 -14.01 11.00 -37.87
C LEU A 165 -13.85 12.48 -37.47
N ALA A 166 -12.67 12.87 -36.99
CA ALA A 166 -12.40 14.26 -36.63
C ALA A 166 -12.28 15.15 -37.88
N SER A 167 -13.01 16.27 -37.93
CA SER A 167 -12.90 17.25 -39.02
C SER A 167 -11.59 18.05 -38.92
N GLY A 168 -11.11 18.57 -40.05
CA GLY A 168 -9.88 19.39 -40.09
C GLY A 168 -8.56 18.63 -39.89
N THR A 169 -8.60 17.29 -39.83
CA THR A 169 -7.41 16.43 -39.72
C THR A 169 -7.22 15.57 -40.96
N ALA A 170 -5.99 15.11 -41.22
CA ALA A 170 -5.72 14.19 -42.34
C ALA A 170 -6.46 12.85 -42.13
N ALA A 171 -7.07 12.31 -43.18
CA ALA A 171 -7.93 11.12 -43.10
C ALA A 171 -7.27 9.92 -42.42
N GLY A 172 -6.00 9.65 -42.72
CA GLY A 172 -5.23 8.58 -42.08
C GLY A 172 -5.10 8.76 -40.55
N THR A 173 -4.86 9.98 -40.09
CA THR A 173 -4.80 10.31 -38.65
C THR A 173 -6.17 10.20 -37.99
N ALA A 174 -7.22 10.71 -38.65
CA ALA A 174 -8.59 10.66 -38.15
C ALA A 174 -9.09 9.21 -37.95
N VAL A 175 -8.86 8.35 -38.94
CA VAL A 175 -9.20 6.92 -38.90
C VAL A 175 -8.40 6.18 -37.82
N LYS A 176 -7.11 6.52 -37.65
CA LYS A 176 -6.24 5.89 -36.64
C LYS A 176 -6.64 6.25 -35.20
N GLN A 177 -7.05 7.50 -34.96
CA GLN A 177 -7.37 8.01 -33.62
C GLN A 177 -8.83 7.80 -33.22
N ALA A 178 -9.71 7.49 -34.18
CA ALA A 178 -11.11 7.24 -33.93
C ALA A 178 -11.35 6.05 -32.98
N THR A 179 -12.36 6.18 -32.12
CA THR A 179 -12.86 5.07 -31.30
C THR A 179 -14.11 4.50 -31.96
N TYR A 180 -13.99 3.28 -32.46
CA TYR A 180 -15.04 2.53 -33.14
C TYR A 180 -15.95 1.88 -32.11
N SER A 181 -17.24 2.21 -32.17
CA SER A 181 -18.21 1.82 -31.16
C SER A 181 -19.37 1.01 -31.73
N ALA A 182 -19.94 0.14 -30.90
CA ALA A 182 -21.16 -0.59 -31.17
C ALA A 182 -21.93 -0.88 -29.88
N THR A 183 -23.25 -0.98 -29.98
CA THR A 183 -24.11 -1.43 -28.87
C THR A 183 -24.43 -2.90 -29.06
N LEU A 184 -24.28 -3.71 -28.01
CA LEU A 184 -24.66 -5.12 -27.98
C LEU A 184 -25.94 -5.33 -27.17
N PRO A 185 -26.77 -6.34 -27.50
CA PRO A 185 -27.89 -6.74 -26.66
C PRO A 185 -27.38 -7.39 -25.36
N ASN A 186 -28.26 -7.50 -24.37
CA ASN A 186 -27.95 -8.11 -23.09
C ASN A 186 -27.55 -9.59 -23.27
N PHE A 187 -26.51 -10.05 -22.57
CA PHE A 187 -26.07 -11.45 -22.59
C PHE A 187 -25.52 -11.87 -21.22
N LYS A 188 -25.18 -13.16 -21.06
CA LYS A 188 -24.52 -13.66 -19.85
C LYS A 188 -23.01 -13.69 -20.02
N LEU A 189 -22.30 -12.98 -19.15
CA LEU A 189 -20.85 -13.04 -19.06
C LEU A 189 -20.41 -14.34 -18.38
N PHE A 190 -19.56 -15.12 -19.05
CA PHE A 190 -19.07 -16.43 -18.59
C PHE A 190 -20.17 -17.46 -18.24
N ASP A 191 -21.40 -17.29 -18.73
CA ASP A 191 -22.63 -18.01 -18.32
C ASP A 191 -23.13 -17.79 -16.91
N LEU A 192 -22.44 -16.96 -16.14
CA LEU A 192 -22.69 -16.77 -14.72
C LEU A 192 -23.43 -15.47 -14.46
N PHE A 193 -22.96 -14.36 -15.03
CA PHE A 193 -23.43 -13.03 -14.67
C PHE A 193 -24.23 -12.38 -15.79
N GLY A 194 -25.39 -11.79 -15.48
CA GLY A 194 -26.12 -11.00 -16.47
C GLY A 194 -25.34 -9.72 -16.79
N PHE A 195 -25.21 -9.38 -18.07
CA PHE A 195 -24.53 -8.18 -18.55
C PHE A 195 -25.45 -7.40 -19.48
N GLU A 196 -25.64 -6.11 -19.20
CA GLU A 196 -26.65 -5.26 -19.82
C GLU A 196 -26.08 -3.90 -20.20
N GLN A 197 -26.80 -3.16 -21.07
CA GLN A 197 -26.41 -1.82 -21.53
C GLN A 197 -25.00 -1.78 -22.14
N ILE A 198 -24.72 -2.76 -23.00
CA ILE A 198 -23.36 -3.08 -23.39
C ILE A 198 -22.91 -2.20 -24.55
N GLN A 199 -21.80 -1.48 -24.35
CA GLN A 199 -21.12 -0.68 -25.35
C GLN A 199 -19.71 -1.19 -25.58
N VAL A 200 -19.42 -1.55 -26.82
CA VAL A 200 -18.09 -1.96 -27.26
C VAL A 200 -17.36 -0.74 -27.80
N GLY A 201 -16.11 -0.54 -27.40
CA GLY A 201 -15.19 0.45 -27.91
C GLY A 201 -13.89 -0.19 -28.38
N TYR A 202 -13.47 0.14 -29.60
CA TYR A 202 -12.30 -0.42 -30.26
C TYR A 202 -11.47 0.67 -30.93
N ARG A 203 -10.13 0.54 -30.89
CA ARG A 203 -9.21 1.45 -31.58
C ARG A 203 -8.24 0.65 -32.43
N PHE A 204 -8.01 1.09 -33.67
CA PHE A 204 -7.11 0.42 -34.60
C PHE A 204 -5.64 0.41 -34.13
N THR A 205 -5.23 1.41 -33.35
CA THR A 205 -3.86 1.49 -32.80
C THR A 205 -3.57 0.41 -31.77
N THR A 206 -4.59 -0.01 -31.01
CA THR A 206 -4.49 -1.03 -29.96
C THR A 206 -5.17 -2.29 -30.46
N ALA A 207 -4.79 -2.77 -31.65
CA ALA A 207 -5.59 -3.71 -32.43
C ALA A 207 -5.96 -5.02 -31.72
N THR A 208 -5.26 -5.34 -30.62
CA THR A 208 -5.44 -6.47 -29.74
C THR A 208 -6.16 -6.14 -28.42
N HIS A 209 -6.65 -4.92 -28.22
CA HIS A 209 -7.33 -4.47 -27.02
C HIS A 209 -8.75 -4.02 -27.34
N LEU A 210 -9.69 -4.45 -26.51
CA LEU A 210 -11.10 -4.11 -26.62
C LEU A 210 -11.62 -3.63 -25.27
N SER A 211 -12.36 -2.53 -25.26
CA SER A 211 -13.10 -2.06 -24.09
C SER A 211 -14.58 -2.41 -24.25
N VAL A 212 -15.17 -3.11 -23.29
CA VAL A 212 -16.58 -3.45 -23.27
C VAL A 212 -17.20 -2.89 -22.00
N SER A 213 -17.93 -1.79 -22.12
CA SER A 213 -18.61 -1.13 -21.00
C SER A 213 -20.02 -1.64 -20.83
N GLY A 214 -20.50 -1.75 -19.60
CA GLY A 214 -21.90 -2.08 -19.32
C GLY A 214 -22.15 -2.28 -17.83
N THR A 215 -23.29 -2.89 -17.51
CA THR A 215 -23.70 -3.19 -16.13
C THR A 215 -23.82 -4.70 -15.91
N ILE A 216 -23.02 -5.24 -15.01
CA ILE A 216 -23.03 -6.64 -14.59
C ILE A 216 -23.87 -6.81 -13.33
N THR A 217 -24.76 -7.79 -13.33
CA THR A 217 -25.50 -8.21 -12.12
C THR A 217 -24.86 -9.46 -11.52
N VAL A 218 -24.48 -9.37 -10.24
CA VAL A 218 -23.89 -10.46 -9.45
C VAL A 218 -24.82 -10.78 -8.27
N THR A 219 -25.16 -12.06 -8.11
CA THR A 219 -25.95 -12.52 -6.96
C THR A 219 -25.03 -12.92 -5.81
N LEU A 220 -25.14 -12.25 -4.67
CA LEU A 220 -24.40 -12.55 -3.44
C LEU A 220 -25.41 -12.79 -2.31
N PHE A 221 -25.39 -13.98 -1.70
CA PHE A 221 -26.25 -14.33 -0.57
C PHE A 221 -27.73 -13.97 -0.80
N ASP A 222 -28.28 -14.47 -1.92
CA ASP A 222 -29.68 -14.28 -2.35
C ASP A 222 -30.10 -12.82 -2.66
N ARG A 223 -29.14 -11.91 -2.84
CA ARG A 223 -29.38 -10.54 -3.29
C ARG A 223 -28.59 -10.21 -4.55
N ASN A 224 -29.20 -9.44 -5.44
CA ASN A 224 -28.57 -9.00 -6.68
C ASN A 224 -27.89 -7.64 -6.49
N TYR A 225 -26.65 -7.53 -6.94
CA TYR A 225 -25.83 -6.32 -6.92
C TYR A 225 -25.44 -5.97 -8.34
N ALA A 226 -25.69 -4.73 -8.75
CA ALA A 226 -25.32 -4.22 -10.06
C ALA A 226 -23.98 -3.48 -9.99
N PHE A 227 -23.08 -3.78 -10.91
CA PHE A 227 -21.76 -3.17 -11.05
C PHE A 227 -21.58 -2.63 -12.45
N SER A 228 -21.12 -1.39 -12.59
CA SER A 228 -20.93 -0.74 -13.88
C SER A 228 -19.47 -0.38 -14.11
N GLY A 229 -19.03 -0.47 -15.36
CA GLY A 229 -17.67 -0.13 -15.77
C GLY A 229 -17.27 -0.80 -17.07
N ALA A 230 -15.99 -0.71 -17.40
CA ALA A 230 -15.40 -1.30 -18.61
C ALA A 230 -14.64 -2.59 -18.30
N LEU A 231 -14.94 -3.64 -19.05
CA LEU A 231 -14.09 -4.82 -19.19
C LEU A 231 -13.06 -4.57 -20.29
N ILE A 232 -11.80 -4.82 -19.99
CA ILE A 232 -10.72 -4.72 -20.96
C ILE A 232 -10.32 -6.14 -21.35
N VAL A 233 -10.37 -6.41 -22.64
CA VAL A 233 -9.96 -7.69 -23.21
C VAL A 233 -8.65 -7.50 -23.96
N ASP A 234 -7.65 -8.30 -23.62
CA ASP A 234 -6.32 -8.30 -24.22
C ASP A 234 -6.09 -9.61 -24.99
N GLY A 235 -5.99 -9.47 -26.30
CA GLY A 235 -5.79 -10.55 -27.27
C GLY A 235 -4.40 -11.17 -27.28
N GLU A 236 -3.37 -10.46 -26.82
CA GLU A 236 -2.01 -10.99 -26.75
C GLU A 236 -1.82 -11.84 -25.51
N GLN A 237 -2.32 -11.35 -24.36
CA GLN A 237 -2.27 -12.06 -23.09
C GLN A 237 -3.39 -13.09 -22.93
N LYS A 238 -4.40 -13.05 -23.82
CA LYS A 238 -5.65 -13.81 -23.70
C LYS A 238 -6.32 -13.60 -22.35
N THR A 239 -6.40 -12.35 -21.89
CA THR A 239 -6.95 -12.00 -20.59
C THR A 239 -8.16 -11.09 -20.69
N VAL A 240 -9.03 -11.19 -19.69
CA VAL A 240 -10.16 -10.29 -19.44
C VAL A 240 -9.94 -9.70 -18.06
N THR A 241 -9.92 -8.38 -17.98
CA THR A 241 -9.70 -7.67 -16.72
C THR A 241 -10.73 -6.57 -16.52
N ALA A 242 -11.26 -6.45 -15.30
CA ALA A 242 -12.19 -5.38 -14.96
C ALA A 242 -12.16 -5.07 -13.46
N CYS A 243 -12.37 -3.80 -13.15
CA CYS A 243 -12.69 -3.32 -11.80
C CYS A 243 -13.96 -2.47 -11.91
N LEU A 244 -15.10 -3.10 -11.66
CA LEU A 244 -16.43 -2.53 -11.87
C LEU A 244 -16.97 -1.97 -10.56
N LEU A 245 -17.41 -0.72 -10.57
CA LEU A 245 -17.92 -0.04 -9.37
C LEU A 245 -19.39 -0.40 -9.17
N ALA A 246 -19.83 -0.51 -7.91
CA ALA A 246 -21.25 -0.66 -7.62
C ALA A 246 -22.07 0.48 -8.24
N ALA A 247 -23.15 0.15 -8.93
CA ALA A 247 -23.99 1.11 -9.66
C ALA A 247 -24.74 2.08 -8.72
N GLN A 248 -24.89 1.72 -7.44
CA GLN A 248 -25.47 2.56 -6.40
C GLN A 248 -24.43 2.86 -5.33
N VAL A 249 -24.39 4.13 -4.91
CA VAL A 249 -23.62 4.58 -3.74
C VAL A 249 -24.20 3.90 -2.49
N ASP A 250 -23.34 3.51 -1.54
CA ASP A 250 -23.71 2.88 -0.26
C ASP A 250 -24.27 1.44 -0.31
N LEU A 251 -24.12 0.70 -1.43
CA LEU A 251 -24.44 -0.73 -1.43
C LEU A 251 -23.59 -1.48 -0.38
N ARG A 252 -24.26 -2.28 0.44
CA ARG A 252 -23.62 -3.07 1.51
C ARG A 252 -24.00 -4.54 1.42
N VAL A 253 -23.05 -5.41 1.74
CA VAL A 253 -23.30 -6.84 2.01
C VAL A 253 -23.28 -7.03 3.53
N PRO A 254 -24.45 -7.09 4.20
CA PRO A 254 -24.53 -7.01 5.67
C PRO A 254 -24.35 -8.34 6.40
N SER A 255 -24.56 -9.48 5.74
CA SER A 255 -24.46 -10.80 6.35
C SER A 255 -23.67 -11.73 5.43
N LEU A 256 -22.48 -12.13 5.87
CA LEU A 256 -21.61 -13.05 5.14
C LEU A 256 -21.81 -14.47 5.67
N PHE A 257 -22.08 -15.42 4.76
CA PHE A 257 -22.26 -16.85 5.06
C PHE A 257 -23.22 -17.11 6.23
N ASP A 258 -24.46 -16.66 6.11
CA ASP A 258 -25.53 -16.89 7.11
C ASP A 258 -25.19 -16.37 8.51
N GLY A 259 -24.39 -15.31 8.58
CA GLY A 259 -23.97 -14.70 9.84
C GLY A 259 -22.84 -15.44 10.53
N ALA A 260 -22.09 -16.29 9.81
CA ALA A 260 -20.82 -16.83 10.29
C ALA A 260 -19.89 -15.67 10.72
N MET A 261 -19.75 -14.63 9.89
CA MET A 261 -18.93 -13.45 10.20
C MET A 261 -19.77 -12.32 10.81
N ARG A 262 -20.25 -12.49 12.05
CA ARG A 262 -21.12 -11.50 12.71
C ARG A 262 -20.42 -10.13 12.86
N GLY A 263 -21.16 -9.07 12.57
CA GLY A 263 -20.69 -7.68 12.74
C GLY A 263 -19.79 -7.15 11.62
N ILE A 264 -19.49 -7.96 10.59
CA ILE A 264 -18.69 -7.56 9.44
C ILE A 264 -19.61 -7.31 8.25
N ALA A 265 -19.56 -6.10 7.71
CA ALA A 265 -20.27 -5.71 6.49
C ALA A 265 -19.31 -5.06 5.50
N PHE A 266 -19.48 -5.39 4.22
CA PHE A 266 -18.69 -4.80 3.15
C PHE A 266 -19.48 -3.63 2.55
N SER A 267 -18.82 -2.49 2.34
CA SER A 267 -19.37 -1.27 1.73
C SER A 267 -18.47 -0.82 0.57
N ASN A 268 -18.89 0.17 -0.23
CA ASN A 268 -18.11 0.68 -1.38
C ASN A 268 -17.61 -0.45 -2.30
N LEU A 269 -18.56 -1.30 -2.71
CA LEU A 269 -18.24 -2.57 -3.37
C LEU A 269 -17.62 -2.33 -4.76
N VAL A 270 -16.60 -3.11 -5.07
CA VAL A 270 -15.94 -3.19 -6.38
C VAL A 270 -15.92 -4.64 -6.81
N PHE A 271 -16.46 -4.95 -7.99
CA PHE A 271 -16.40 -6.28 -8.57
C PHE A 271 -15.17 -6.40 -9.48
N GLY A 272 -14.24 -7.27 -9.08
CA GLY A 272 -13.01 -7.55 -9.81
C GLY A 272 -13.15 -8.79 -10.68
N VAL A 273 -12.81 -8.65 -11.96
CA VAL A 273 -12.74 -9.74 -12.93
C VAL A 273 -11.31 -9.86 -13.40
N TYR A 274 -10.74 -11.05 -13.28
CA TYR A 274 -9.51 -11.46 -13.94
C TYR A 274 -9.72 -12.88 -14.46
N ALA A 275 -9.70 -13.08 -15.78
CA ALA A 275 -9.88 -14.39 -16.38
C ALA A 275 -8.95 -14.56 -17.59
N ARG A 276 -8.39 -15.76 -17.75
CA ARG A 276 -7.69 -16.17 -18.98
C ARG A 276 -8.63 -17.01 -19.84
N TYR A 277 -8.63 -16.77 -21.14
CA TYR A 277 -9.48 -17.51 -22.08
C TYR A 277 -8.66 -18.39 -23.04
N GLY A 278 -9.21 -19.54 -23.42
CA GLY A 278 -8.56 -20.49 -24.33
C GLY A 278 -7.80 -21.64 -23.67
N ASP A 279 -7.72 -21.69 -22.34
CA ASP A 279 -7.26 -22.86 -21.57
C ASP A 279 -8.48 -23.71 -21.13
N ASN A 280 -8.32 -25.03 -21.02
CA ASN A 280 -9.41 -25.95 -20.62
C ASN A 280 -10.14 -25.45 -19.37
N ASP A 281 -11.46 -25.26 -19.46
CA ASP A 281 -12.39 -24.79 -18.41
C ASP A 281 -12.15 -25.45 -17.05
N LYS A 282 -11.26 -24.87 -16.24
CA LYS A 282 -11.10 -25.21 -14.83
C LYS A 282 -11.43 -23.97 -14.01
N GLN A 283 -12.40 -24.14 -13.11
CA GLN A 283 -12.89 -23.23 -12.06
C GLN A 283 -12.59 -21.74 -12.24
N LYS A 284 -13.63 -20.96 -12.57
CA LYS A 284 -13.51 -19.52 -12.74
C LYS A 284 -13.60 -18.84 -11.37
N ASN A 285 -12.54 -18.14 -10.97
CA ASN A 285 -12.49 -17.40 -9.72
C ASN A 285 -12.78 -15.92 -9.96
N PHE A 286 -13.66 -15.35 -9.15
CA PHE A 286 -14.02 -13.93 -9.19
C PHE A 286 -13.92 -13.34 -7.79
N GLN A 287 -13.86 -12.01 -7.69
CA GLN A 287 -13.79 -11.34 -6.41
C GLN A 287 -14.71 -10.13 -6.32
N VAL A 288 -15.28 -9.91 -5.14
CA VAL A 288 -15.90 -8.66 -4.75
C VAL A 288 -15.05 -8.07 -3.63
N GLN A 289 -14.50 -6.90 -3.87
CA GLN A 289 -13.76 -6.12 -2.88
C GLN A 289 -14.71 -5.08 -2.26
N GLY A 290 -14.48 -4.72 -1.00
CA GLY A 290 -15.21 -3.64 -0.35
C GLY A 290 -14.45 -3.08 0.85
N THR A 291 -14.90 -1.94 1.35
CA THR A 291 -14.42 -1.34 2.60
C THR A 291 -15.16 -1.96 3.79
N VAL A 292 -14.40 -2.38 4.80
CA VAL A 292 -14.88 -2.82 6.10
C VAL A 292 -14.48 -1.77 7.12
N THR A 293 -15.43 -1.26 7.90
CA THR A 293 -15.15 -0.28 8.96
C THR A 293 -15.29 -0.93 10.32
N VAL A 294 -14.26 -0.79 11.16
CA VAL A 294 -14.26 -1.26 12.56
C VAL A 294 -13.73 -0.13 13.43
N GLY A 295 -14.60 0.51 14.22
CA GLY A 295 -14.27 1.77 14.88
C GLY A 295 -13.92 2.86 13.85
N SER A 296 -12.78 3.53 14.03
CA SER A 296 -12.21 4.47 13.04
C SER A 296 -11.35 3.79 11.97
N ALA A 297 -11.05 2.50 12.12
CA ALA A 297 -10.20 1.78 11.17
C ALA A 297 -10.98 1.41 9.91
N GLN A 298 -10.37 1.68 8.76
CA GLN A 298 -10.83 1.20 7.46
C GLN A 298 -9.93 0.06 6.99
N LEU A 299 -10.53 -1.09 6.75
CA LEU A 299 -9.91 -2.33 6.30
C LEU A 299 -10.48 -2.71 4.93
N THR A 300 -9.76 -3.57 4.20
CA THR A 300 -10.27 -4.08 2.92
C THR A 300 -10.87 -5.48 3.09
N GLY A 301 -12.13 -5.62 2.71
CA GLY A 301 -12.82 -6.89 2.59
C GLY A 301 -12.68 -7.48 1.18
N TYR A 302 -12.46 -8.78 1.11
CA TYR A 302 -12.44 -9.57 -0.12
C TYR A 302 -13.43 -10.73 0.01
N LEU A 303 -14.34 -10.85 -0.94
CA LEU A 303 -15.25 -11.97 -1.07
C LEU A 303 -14.89 -12.70 -2.37
N TYR A 304 -14.39 -13.92 -2.25
CA TYR A 304 -14.01 -14.73 -3.39
C TYR A 304 -15.12 -15.69 -3.78
N LEU A 305 -15.42 -15.72 -5.07
CA LEU A 305 -16.44 -16.56 -5.68
C LEU A 305 -15.76 -17.60 -6.56
N GLN A 306 -16.14 -18.86 -6.39
CA GLN A 306 -15.76 -19.95 -7.27
C GLN A 306 -16.98 -20.32 -8.10
N ASP A 307 -16.88 -20.23 -9.43
CA ASP A 307 -17.99 -20.47 -10.37
C ASP A 307 -19.25 -19.63 -10.04
N GLY A 308 -19.04 -18.38 -9.61
CA GLY A 308 -20.11 -17.46 -9.24
C GLY A 308 -20.70 -17.67 -7.84
N ILE A 309 -20.22 -18.64 -7.06
CA ILE A 309 -20.71 -18.93 -5.71
C ILE A 309 -19.69 -18.42 -4.68
N PRO A 310 -20.08 -17.58 -3.71
CA PRO A 310 -19.20 -17.15 -2.62
C PRO A 310 -18.64 -18.35 -1.82
N ARG A 311 -17.31 -18.43 -1.68
CA ARG A 311 -16.60 -19.50 -0.94
C ARG A 311 -15.71 -18.99 0.19
N VAL A 312 -15.10 -17.82 0.03
CA VAL A 312 -14.22 -17.22 1.04
C VAL A 312 -14.61 -15.77 1.26
N ALA A 313 -14.71 -15.34 2.51
CA ALA A 313 -14.70 -13.94 2.89
C ALA A 313 -13.46 -13.67 3.74
N SER A 314 -12.66 -12.67 3.37
CA SER A 314 -11.44 -12.26 4.06
C SER A 314 -11.51 -10.76 4.36
N VAL A 315 -11.03 -10.36 5.54
CA VAL A 315 -10.84 -8.97 5.96
C VAL A 315 -9.35 -8.77 6.19
N LYS A 316 -8.74 -7.95 5.36
CA LYS A 316 -7.31 -7.70 5.34
C LYS A 316 -6.98 -6.38 6.02
N VAL A 317 -5.92 -6.42 6.81
CA VAL A 317 -5.28 -5.25 7.42
C VAL A 317 -4.32 -4.64 6.41
N ASP A 318 -4.64 -3.46 5.88
CA ASP A 318 -3.80 -2.77 4.89
C ASP A 318 -2.76 -1.85 5.54
N LYS A 319 -3.03 -1.41 6.77
CA LYS A 319 -2.15 -0.59 7.62
C LYS A 319 -2.17 -1.13 9.04
N SER A 320 -1.13 -0.85 9.82
CA SER A 320 -1.08 -1.32 11.21
C SER A 320 -2.34 -0.97 12.00
N LEU A 321 -2.89 -1.95 12.71
CA LEU A 321 -4.14 -1.88 13.46
C LEU A 321 -3.88 -2.27 14.92
N SER A 322 -3.97 -1.30 15.84
CA SER A 322 -3.90 -1.57 17.28
C SER A 322 -5.25 -2.11 17.79
N ILE A 323 -5.22 -3.23 18.50
CA ILE A 323 -6.40 -3.76 19.20
C ILE A 323 -6.83 -2.79 20.29
N GLY A 324 -5.88 -2.14 20.98
CA GLY A 324 -6.19 -1.17 22.04
C GLY A 324 -7.04 -0.02 21.52
N ASP A 325 -6.66 0.55 20.37
CA ASP A 325 -7.43 1.64 19.74
C ASP A 325 -8.82 1.18 19.32
N VAL A 326 -8.94 0.02 18.68
CA VAL A 326 -10.23 -0.53 18.26
C VAL A 326 -11.12 -0.81 19.47
N PHE A 327 -10.58 -1.44 20.52
CA PHE A 327 -11.31 -1.78 21.73
C PHE A 327 -11.84 -0.51 22.42
N ASN A 328 -10.97 0.48 22.62
CA ASN A 328 -11.31 1.73 23.29
C ASN A 328 -12.37 2.53 22.52
N GLN A 329 -12.35 2.48 21.18
CA GLN A 329 -13.35 3.14 20.34
C GLN A 329 -14.69 2.40 20.32
N CYS A 330 -14.68 1.06 20.40
CA CYS A 330 -15.91 0.26 20.27
C CYS A 330 -16.67 0.06 21.57
N LEU A 331 -16.00 -0.03 22.72
CA LEU A 331 -16.58 -0.51 23.99
C LEU A 331 -16.65 0.56 25.09
N GLY A 332 -16.83 1.83 24.70
CA GLY A 332 -16.81 3.01 25.56
C GLY A 332 -17.17 2.76 27.04
N GLY A 333 -16.20 2.99 27.94
CA GLY A 333 -16.36 2.83 29.39
C GLY A 333 -15.32 1.92 30.05
N GLN A 334 -14.67 1.02 29.29
CA GLN A 334 -13.50 0.27 29.76
C GLN A 334 -12.31 0.48 28.83
N LEU A 335 -11.14 0.78 29.39
CA LEU A 335 -9.91 0.96 28.63
C LEU A 335 -9.16 -0.37 28.53
N TRP A 336 -8.73 -0.71 27.33
CA TRP A 336 -7.77 -1.78 27.12
C TRP A 336 -6.47 -1.45 27.85
N PRO A 337 -5.90 -2.37 28.65
CA PRO A 337 -4.71 -2.10 29.45
C PRO A 337 -3.44 -2.14 28.59
N THR A 338 -3.27 -1.18 27.68
CA THR A 338 -2.13 -1.09 26.75
C THR A 338 -0.77 -1.04 27.47
N SER A 339 -0.74 -0.58 28.72
CA SER A 339 0.46 -0.60 29.57
C SER A 339 0.86 -2.00 30.07
N LEU A 340 -0.05 -2.98 29.99
CA LEU A 340 0.20 -4.37 30.38
C LEU A 340 0.32 -5.27 29.16
N ILE A 341 -0.55 -5.09 28.17
CA ILE A 341 -0.52 -5.84 26.91
C ILE A 341 -0.98 -4.94 25.76
N ASP A 342 -0.12 -4.76 24.78
CA ASP A 342 -0.45 -4.09 23.52
C ASP A 342 -0.30 -5.06 22.35
N ILE A 343 -1.29 -5.07 21.45
CA ILE A 343 -1.33 -5.96 20.30
C ILE A 343 -1.60 -5.11 19.06
N THR A 344 -0.65 -5.11 18.13
CA THR A 344 -0.76 -4.36 16.88
C THR A 344 -0.61 -5.28 15.68
N PHE A 345 -1.71 -5.55 14.98
CA PHE A 345 -1.67 -6.24 13.69
C PHE A 345 -0.96 -5.39 12.65
N LYS A 346 -0.08 -6.00 11.86
CA LYS A 346 0.65 -5.40 10.76
C LYS A 346 -0.11 -5.57 9.45
N ALA A 347 0.25 -4.73 8.48
CA ALA A 347 -0.22 -4.87 7.12
C ALA A 347 0.06 -6.28 6.59
N GLY A 348 -0.94 -6.89 5.94
CA GLY A 348 -0.88 -8.27 5.46
C GLY A 348 -1.61 -9.28 6.35
N SER A 349 -1.91 -8.94 7.62
CA SER A 349 -2.77 -9.79 8.47
C SER A 349 -4.17 -9.92 7.87
N GLN A 350 -4.78 -11.09 7.98
CA GLN A 350 -6.14 -11.32 7.50
C GLN A 350 -6.97 -12.20 8.43
N LEU A 351 -8.21 -11.78 8.69
CA LEU A 351 -9.26 -12.61 9.27
C LEU A 351 -10.10 -13.16 8.12
N TYR A 352 -10.29 -14.48 8.02
CA TYR A 352 -11.10 -15.04 6.95
C TYR A 352 -11.96 -16.21 7.41
N TYR A 353 -13.04 -16.41 6.66
CA TYR A 353 -13.88 -17.59 6.70
C TYR A 353 -13.87 -18.27 5.33
N CYS A 354 -13.58 -19.57 5.31
CA CYS A 354 -13.69 -20.39 4.10
C CYS A 354 -14.77 -21.45 4.27
N LYS A 355 -15.81 -21.41 3.42
CA LYS A 355 -16.91 -22.38 3.43
C LYS A 355 -16.39 -23.77 3.01
N PRO A 356 -16.57 -24.81 3.85
CA PRO A 356 -16.24 -26.19 3.51
C PRO A 356 -16.94 -26.63 2.21
N ALA A 357 -16.32 -27.53 1.44
CA ALA A 357 -17.00 -28.13 0.28
C ALA A 357 -18.23 -28.93 0.74
N GLN A 358 -19.34 -28.88 -0.02
CA GLN A 358 -20.56 -29.61 0.34
C GLN A 358 -20.30 -31.12 0.39
N GLY A 359 -20.77 -31.77 1.47
CA GLY A 359 -20.67 -33.23 1.68
C GLY A 359 -19.84 -33.67 2.89
N GLN A 360 -19.15 -32.75 3.58
CA GLN A 360 -18.33 -33.08 4.75
C GLN A 360 -18.61 -32.11 5.90
N SER A 361 -19.59 -32.48 6.73
CA SER A 361 -19.75 -31.95 8.09
C SER A 361 -18.83 -32.76 9.01
N GLY A 362 -17.66 -32.23 9.36
CA GLY A 362 -16.75 -32.88 10.28
C GLY A 362 -15.45 -32.09 10.48
N SER A 363 -15.04 -31.93 11.73
CA SER A 363 -13.89 -31.16 12.23
C SER A 363 -12.53 -31.81 11.94
N GLY A 364 -12.29 -32.29 10.72
CA GLY A 364 -11.00 -32.85 10.36
C GLY A 364 -10.88 -33.24 8.89
N GLY A 365 -10.01 -32.54 8.16
CA GLY A 365 -9.48 -33.00 6.87
C GLY A 365 -10.19 -32.43 5.64
N ASN A 366 -10.01 -31.14 5.37
CA ASN A 366 -10.35 -30.54 4.07
C ASN A 366 -9.10 -29.83 3.54
N ALA A 367 -8.73 -30.13 2.29
CA ALA A 367 -7.58 -29.51 1.66
C ALA A 367 -7.77 -27.98 1.55
N PRO A 368 -6.69 -27.18 1.69
CA PRO A 368 -6.78 -25.74 1.52
C PRO A 368 -7.37 -25.36 0.16
N LEU A 369 -8.28 -24.40 0.13
CA LEU A 369 -8.80 -23.85 -1.13
C LEU A 369 -7.80 -22.84 -1.66
N SER A 370 -7.17 -23.15 -2.79
CA SER A 370 -6.25 -22.26 -3.47
C SER A 370 -7.01 -21.32 -4.41
N LEU A 371 -6.87 -20.01 -4.20
CA LEU A 371 -7.52 -18.97 -5.01
C LEU A 371 -6.46 -18.02 -5.57
N GLU A 372 -6.62 -17.65 -6.84
CA GLU A 372 -5.82 -16.58 -7.45
C GLU A 372 -6.36 -15.23 -7.00
N GLY A 373 -5.53 -14.42 -6.36
CA GLY A 373 -5.92 -13.11 -5.83
C GLY A 373 -5.63 -11.99 -6.83
N PHE A 374 -6.61 -11.14 -7.11
CA PHE A 374 -6.46 -9.91 -7.88
C PHE A 374 -6.74 -8.71 -6.97
N ALA A 375 -6.24 -7.51 -7.26
CA ALA A 375 -6.49 -6.35 -6.38
C ALA A 375 -6.91 -5.16 -7.23
N CYS A 376 -8.15 -4.69 -7.03
CA CYS A 376 -8.60 -3.46 -7.67
C CYS A 376 -8.07 -2.25 -6.88
N PRO A 377 -7.59 -1.19 -7.56
CA PRO A 377 -7.16 0.02 -6.87
C PRO A 377 -8.33 0.64 -6.10
N VAL A 378 -8.10 0.95 -4.82
CA VAL A 378 -9.13 1.43 -3.89
C VAL A 378 -9.38 2.94 -4.02
N SER A 379 -8.62 3.64 -4.87
CA SER A 379 -8.65 5.09 -5.05
C SER A 379 -9.17 5.48 -6.43
N GLY A 380 -10.49 5.77 -6.49
CA GLY A 380 -11.14 6.70 -7.42
C GLY A 380 -10.66 6.77 -8.86
N GLY A 381 -11.06 5.80 -9.69
CA GLY A 381 -11.01 5.92 -11.15
C GLY A 381 -11.75 4.76 -11.80
N ALA A 382 -12.86 5.02 -12.48
CA ALA A 382 -13.50 4.01 -13.30
C ALA A 382 -12.49 3.52 -14.37
N GLY A 383 -12.14 2.23 -14.35
CA GLY A 383 -11.32 1.61 -15.39
C GLY A 383 -9.80 1.58 -15.15
N GLN A 384 -9.30 1.93 -13.96
CA GLN A 384 -7.88 1.76 -13.66
C GLN A 384 -7.60 0.28 -13.34
N LEU A 385 -7.01 -0.43 -14.30
CA LEU A 385 -6.62 -1.83 -14.15
C LEU A 385 -5.35 -1.97 -13.30
N PRO A 386 -5.15 -3.10 -12.62
CA PRO A 386 -3.89 -3.39 -11.94
C PRO A 386 -2.73 -3.47 -12.93
N THR A 387 -1.56 -3.02 -12.50
CA THR A 387 -0.35 -2.97 -13.34
C THR A 387 0.31 -4.33 -13.58
N ALA A 388 -0.15 -5.40 -12.92
CA ALA A 388 0.34 -6.77 -13.14
C ALA A 388 -0.74 -7.84 -12.80
N PRO A 389 -0.74 -9.00 -13.49
CA PRO A 389 -1.60 -10.14 -13.15
C PRO A 389 -1.24 -10.77 -11.80
N PRO A 390 -2.16 -11.55 -11.17
CA PRO A 390 -1.87 -12.34 -9.97
C PRO A 390 -0.66 -13.26 -10.19
N THR A 391 0.39 -13.14 -9.38
CA THR A 391 1.57 -14.02 -9.44
C THR A 391 1.59 -15.09 -8.34
N SER A 392 0.63 -15.08 -7.41
CA SER A 392 0.59 -16.01 -6.27
C SER A 392 -0.83 -16.44 -5.93
N SER A 393 -1.04 -17.74 -5.71
CA SER A 393 -2.28 -18.30 -5.17
C SER A 393 -2.28 -18.27 -3.64
N ILE A 394 -3.38 -17.84 -3.03
CA ILE A 394 -3.56 -17.85 -1.57
C ILE A 394 -4.30 -19.14 -1.18
N ALA A 395 -3.75 -19.89 -0.21
CA ALA A 395 -4.32 -21.13 0.29
C ALA A 395 -5.18 -20.87 1.53
N TYR A 396 -6.51 -20.90 1.39
CA TYR A 396 -7.45 -20.68 2.48
C TYR A 396 -7.84 -22.00 3.15
N GLN A 397 -7.52 -22.11 4.45
CA GLN A 397 -7.97 -23.24 5.25
C GLN A 397 -9.49 -23.17 5.50
N PRO A 398 -10.23 -24.29 5.44
CA PRO A 398 -11.65 -24.34 5.80
C PRO A 398 -11.94 -23.78 7.19
N GLY A 399 -13.13 -23.20 7.38
CA GLY A 399 -13.57 -22.65 8.66
C GLY A 399 -13.07 -21.22 8.93
N PHE A 400 -13.10 -20.82 10.20
CA PHE A 400 -12.63 -19.50 10.66
C PHE A 400 -11.14 -19.52 10.95
N ASN A 401 -10.41 -18.56 10.40
CA ASN A 401 -8.98 -18.48 10.55
C ASN A 401 -8.54 -17.02 10.70
N ILE A 402 -7.51 -16.81 11.50
CA ILE A 402 -6.76 -15.56 11.56
C ILE A 402 -5.35 -15.89 11.08
N GLU A 403 -4.97 -15.37 9.93
CA GLU A 403 -3.57 -15.31 9.53
C GLU A 403 -3.00 -13.99 10.06
N ALA A 404 -2.17 -14.11 11.08
CA ALA A 404 -1.85 -13.02 11.98
C ALA A 404 -0.36 -12.67 11.82
N ILE A 405 -0.08 -11.41 11.51
CA ILE A 405 1.24 -10.80 11.64
C ILE A 405 1.07 -9.66 12.63
N PHE A 406 1.46 -9.83 13.89
CA PHE A 406 1.27 -8.78 14.88
C PHE A 406 2.44 -8.67 15.85
N ASP A 407 2.64 -7.48 16.37
CA ASP A 407 3.53 -7.25 17.51
C ASP A 407 2.70 -7.35 18.79
N MET A 408 3.17 -8.14 19.76
CA MET A 408 2.66 -8.19 21.11
C MET A 408 3.70 -7.60 22.07
N THR A 409 3.34 -6.55 22.79
CA THR A 409 4.20 -5.93 23.81
C THR A 409 3.61 -6.20 25.19
N VAL A 410 4.34 -6.91 26.04
CA VAL A 410 3.96 -7.16 27.45
C VAL A 410 5.02 -6.59 28.39
N VAL A 411 6.26 -7.08 28.26
CA VAL A 411 7.47 -6.56 28.93
C VAL A 411 8.54 -6.21 27.88
N GLY A 412 8.58 -6.97 26.79
CA GLY A 412 9.24 -6.63 25.54
C GLY A 412 8.30 -6.91 24.36
N THR A 413 8.69 -6.46 23.17
CA THR A 413 7.90 -6.64 21.95
C THR A 413 8.28 -7.94 21.25
N ILE A 414 7.28 -8.78 21.00
CA ILE A 414 7.42 -10.05 20.29
C ILE A 414 6.61 -9.95 19.00
N THR A 415 7.28 -10.08 17.85
CA THR A 415 6.60 -10.23 16.57
C THR A 415 6.13 -11.67 16.40
N VAL A 416 4.84 -11.82 16.18
CA VAL A 416 4.11 -13.07 16.00
C VAL A 416 3.71 -13.19 14.53
N VAL A 417 4.08 -14.31 13.92
CA VAL A 417 3.61 -14.69 12.57
C VAL A 417 3.00 -16.08 12.65
N GLY A 418 1.71 -16.24 12.35
CA GLY A 418 1.11 -17.57 12.39
C GLY A 418 -0.37 -17.61 12.04
N THR A 419 -0.92 -18.82 12.08
CA THR A 419 -2.33 -19.08 11.81
C THR A 419 -3.02 -19.56 13.08
N ILE A 420 -4.13 -18.92 13.40
CA ILE A 420 -5.04 -19.33 14.47
C ILE A 420 -6.33 -19.80 13.82
N GLN A 421 -6.68 -21.06 14.01
CA GLN A 421 -7.99 -21.59 13.62
C GLN A 421 -8.97 -21.46 14.78
N ILE A 422 -10.18 -21.04 14.45
CA ILE A 422 -11.28 -20.88 15.39
C ILE A 422 -12.34 -21.91 15.02
N ALA A 423 -12.62 -22.81 15.96
CA ALA A 423 -13.67 -23.81 15.87
C ALA A 423 -14.73 -23.54 16.94
N ASP A 424 -15.88 -24.21 16.81
CA ASP A 424 -16.99 -24.05 17.77
C ASP A 424 -16.62 -24.54 19.19
N ASP A 425 -15.67 -25.47 19.30
CA ASP A 425 -15.20 -26.07 20.55
C ASP A 425 -13.88 -25.48 21.06
N GLY A 426 -13.32 -24.47 20.39
CA GLY A 426 -12.13 -23.75 20.86
C GLY A 426 -11.25 -23.18 19.76
N ILE A 427 -10.05 -22.77 20.14
CA ILE A 427 -9.02 -22.26 19.24
C ILE A 427 -7.85 -23.23 19.18
N THR A 428 -7.25 -23.35 18.00
CA THR A 428 -5.94 -23.97 17.80
C THR A 428 -5.04 -22.98 17.07
N GLY A 429 -3.81 -22.82 17.52
CA GLY A 429 -2.90 -21.86 16.91
C GLY A 429 -1.47 -22.37 16.91
N ALA A 430 -0.78 -22.14 15.79
CA ALA A 430 0.65 -22.28 15.67
C ALA A 430 1.24 -20.92 15.27
N ILE A 431 2.06 -20.37 16.15
CA ILE A 431 2.58 -19.01 16.08
C ILE A 431 4.11 -19.10 16.04
N ALA A 432 4.72 -18.77 14.92
CA ALA A 432 6.16 -18.65 14.83
C ALA A 432 6.61 -17.33 15.48
N LEU A 433 7.59 -17.43 16.37
CA LEU A 433 8.28 -16.26 16.92
C LEU A 433 9.48 -15.90 16.04
N ALA A 434 9.73 -14.61 15.86
CA ALA A 434 10.86 -14.17 15.02
C ALA A 434 12.23 -14.47 15.64
N ASN A 435 12.36 -14.29 16.96
CA ASN A 435 13.64 -14.38 17.69
C ASN A 435 13.65 -15.57 18.67
N PRO A 436 14.83 -16.18 18.92
CA PRO A 436 15.00 -17.16 19.99
C PRO A 436 14.50 -16.63 21.34
N VAL A 437 13.98 -17.53 22.17
CA VAL A 437 13.56 -17.22 23.55
C VAL A 437 14.70 -17.63 24.49
N ASP A 438 15.40 -16.63 25.03
CA ASP A 438 16.48 -16.82 26.00
C ASP A 438 15.94 -16.80 27.44
N ILE A 439 16.05 -17.94 28.11
CA ILE A 439 15.72 -18.15 29.52
C ILE A 439 17.01 -18.46 30.27
N TYR A 440 17.82 -17.43 30.48
CA TYR A 440 19.10 -17.51 31.19
C TYR A 440 20.11 -18.47 30.54
N ILE A 441 20.28 -19.69 31.04
CA ILE A 441 21.14 -20.72 30.45
C ILE A 441 20.40 -21.64 29.47
N LEU A 442 19.09 -21.47 29.27
CA LEU A 442 18.29 -22.25 28.33
C LEU A 442 17.79 -21.35 27.21
N THR A 443 18.14 -21.65 25.96
CA THR A 443 17.63 -20.95 24.78
C THR A 443 16.72 -21.88 24.00
N ILE A 444 15.54 -21.39 23.62
CA ILE A 444 14.61 -22.07 22.73
C ILE A 444 14.65 -21.35 21.38
N ALA A 445 15.15 -22.02 20.34
CA ALA A 445 15.17 -21.45 18.99
C ALA A 445 14.15 -22.14 18.07
N ALA A 446 14.19 -21.79 16.79
CA ALA A 446 13.32 -22.37 15.77
C ALA A 446 13.39 -23.91 15.75
N PRO A 447 12.29 -24.59 15.40
CA PRO A 447 12.30 -26.03 15.15
C PRO A 447 13.41 -26.41 14.18
N ASP A 448 14.07 -27.54 14.42
CA ASP A 448 15.13 -28.10 13.58
C ASP A 448 16.35 -27.19 13.35
N ALA A 449 16.46 -26.06 14.09
CA ALA A 449 17.58 -25.16 13.94
C ALA A 449 18.89 -25.80 14.44
N SER A 450 19.95 -25.66 13.63
CA SER A 450 21.30 -26.17 13.91
C SER A 450 22.16 -25.18 14.69
N SER A 451 21.74 -23.91 14.74
CA SER A 451 22.26 -22.82 15.57
C SER A 451 21.12 -22.16 16.35
N ALA A 452 21.40 -21.48 17.46
CA ALA A 452 20.42 -20.76 18.28
C ALA A 452 19.90 -19.49 17.57
N THR A 453 19.25 -19.68 16.42
CA THR A 453 18.80 -18.64 15.49
C THR A 453 17.34 -18.91 15.10
N GLY A 454 16.54 -17.86 14.96
CA GLY A 454 15.09 -17.97 14.73
C GLY A 454 14.32 -18.36 15.99
N GLY A 455 13.05 -17.94 16.10
CA GLY A 455 12.24 -18.21 17.29
C GLY A 455 11.41 -19.50 17.21
N PRO A 456 10.98 -20.04 18.36
CA PRO A 456 10.17 -21.26 18.42
C PRO A 456 8.74 -21.04 17.93
N ASN A 457 8.04 -22.14 17.66
CA ASN A 457 6.62 -22.13 17.38
C ASN A 457 5.82 -22.24 18.68
N LEU A 458 5.16 -21.16 19.10
CA LEU A 458 4.16 -21.19 20.15
C LEU A 458 2.93 -21.99 19.65
N MET A 459 2.58 -23.03 20.38
CA MET A 459 1.40 -23.85 20.16
C MET A 459 0.36 -23.55 21.24
N ILE A 460 -0.87 -23.31 20.81
CA ILE A 460 -2.02 -23.08 21.70
C ILE A 460 -3.15 -23.99 21.24
N SER A 461 -3.77 -24.72 22.17
CA SER A 461 -5.02 -25.43 21.91
C SER A 461 -5.95 -25.30 23.11
N THR A 462 -7.19 -24.88 22.87
CA THR A 462 -8.27 -24.98 23.85
C THR A 462 -9.30 -26.04 23.48
N VAL A 463 -9.08 -26.75 22.37
CA VAL A 463 -9.96 -27.80 21.85
C VAL A 463 -9.78 -29.08 22.67
N GLY A 464 -10.89 -29.68 23.10
CA GLY A 464 -10.90 -30.90 23.93
C GLY A 464 -10.67 -30.66 25.43
N GLY A 465 -10.68 -31.74 26.22
CA GLY A 465 -10.67 -31.69 27.70
C GLY A 465 -9.36 -31.26 28.37
N ARG A 466 -8.27 -31.04 27.61
CA ARG A 466 -6.96 -30.60 28.13
C ARG A 466 -6.43 -29.43 27.33
N LYS A 467 -6.75 -28.22 27.80
CA LYS A 467 -6.19 -26.96 27.30
C LYS A 467 -4.67 -27.01 27.42
N SER A 468 -3.96 -26.69 26.34
CA SER A 468 -2.49 -26.71 26.30
C SER A 468 -1.93 -25.43 25.69
N MET A 469 -0.78 -25.01 26.21
CA MET A 469 0.04 -23.94 25.66
C MET A 469 1.50 -24.37 25.81
N GLY A 470 2.32 -24.18 24.78
CA GLY A 470 3.70 -24.62 24.79
C GLY A 470 4.50 -24.12 23.61
N PHE A 471 5.79 -24.42 23.59
CA PHE A 471 6.68 -24.10 22.48
C PHE A 471 7.15 -25.38 21.80
N ALA A 472 7.17 -25.40 20.48
CA ALA A 472 7.88 -26.38 19.67
C ALA A 472 9.14 -25.70 19.09
N GLY A 473 10.32 -26.25 19.36
CA GLY A 473 11.57 -25.63 18.95
C GLY A 473 12.79 -26.51 19.24
N SER A 474 13.96 -26.05 18.86
CA SER A 474 15.22 -26.66 19.28
C SER A 474 15.71 -26.06 20.60
N LEU A 475 16.38 -26.86 21.44
CA LEU A 475 16.81 -26.44 22.79
C LEU A 475 18.34 -26.40 22.90
N TRP A 476 18.84 -25.27 23.43
CA TRP A 476 20.23 -25.10 23.84
C TRP A 476 20.32 -24.91 25.33
N PHE A 477 21.13 -25.72 26.00
CA PHE A 477 21.40 -25.63 27.43
C PHE A 477 22.87 -25.30 27.64
N MET A 478 23.16 -24.19 28.33
CA MET A 478 24.48 -23.59 28.46
C MET A 478 25.21 -23.48 27.11
N GLN A 479 24.49 -22.96 26.09
CA GLN A 479 24.94 -22.81 24.71
C GLN A 479 25.31 -24.10 23.96
N ALA A 480 25.07 -25.27 24.54
CA ALA A 480 25.21 -26.57 23.87
C ALA A 480 23.85 -27.08 23.37
N SER A 481 23.81 -27.78 22.23
CA SER A 481 22.56 -28.33 21.67
C SER A 481 22.13 -29.63 22.36
N PHE A 482 20.86 -29.69 22.79
CA PHE A 482 20.26 -30.82 23.53
C PHE A 482 19.03 -31.43 22.84
N GLY A 483 18.79 -31.09 21.57
CA GLY A 483 17.70 -31.67 20.78
C GLY A 483 17.15 -30.72 19.72
N VAL A 484 16.65 -31.33 18.63
CA VAL A 484 15.85 -30.66 17.59
C VAL A 484 14.39 -31.06 17.74
N GLY A 485 13.48 -30.11 17.50
CA GLY A 485 12.04 -30.39 17.45
C GLY A 485 11.41 -30.79 18.80
N VAL A 486 11.92 -30.26 19.92
CA VAL A 486 11.39 -30.52 21.26
C VAL A 486 10.11 -29.71 21.47
N SER A 487 9.06 -30.34 22.02
CA SER A 487 7.86 -29.64 22.49
C SER A 487 7.89 -29.49 24.00
N VAL A 488 7.81 -28.24 24.47
CA VAL A 488 7.76 -27.85 25.87
C VAL A 488 6.36 -27.34 26.16
N ALA A 489 5.58 -28.08 26.96
CA ALA A 489 4.22 -27.70 27.33
C ALA A 489 4.17 -27.13 28.76
N VAL A 490 3.35 -26.11 28.96
CA VAL A 490 3.03 -25.57 30.28
C VAL A 490 1.80 -26.28 30.83
N GLN A 491 1.88 -26.75 32.07
CA GLN A 491 0.76 -27.36 32.79
C GLN A 491 0.56 -26.68 34.14
N LYS A 492 -0.63 -26.80 34.72
CA LYS A 492 -0.85 -26.41 36.12
C LYS A 492 -0.37 -27.54 37.02
N ASN A 493 0.45 -27.21 38.02
CA ASN A 493 0.86 -28.15 39.06
C ASN A 493 -0.29 -28.45 40.05
N ALA A 494 -0.06 -29.34 41.02
CA ALA A 494 -1.05 -29.72 42.03
C ALA A 494 -1.57 -28.55 42.90
N ARG A 495 -0.86 -27.42 42.94
CA ARG A 495 -1.23 -26.19 43.65
C ARG A 495 -1.91 -25.15 42.74
N GLY A 496 -2.11 -25.48 41.46
CA GLY A 496 -2.74 -24.61 40.46
C GLY A 496 -1.81 -23.62 39.76
N ASN A 497 -0.51 -23.60 40.11
CA ASN A 497 0.48 -22.71 39.52
C ASN A 497 1.03 -23.28 38.20
N LEU A 498 1.40 -22.40 37.27
CA LEU A 498 2.01 -22.81 36.01
C LEU A 498 3.40 -23.43 36.27
N GLN A 499 3.62 -24.58 35.64
CA GLN A 499 4.85 -25.36 35.68
C GLN A 499 5.24 -25.73 34.25
N VAL A 500 6.53 -25.58 33.97
CA VAL A 500 7.15 -26.01 32.72
C VAL A 500 8.01 -27.22 33.05
N ASP A 501 7.77 -28.33 32.35
CA ASP A 501 8.61 -29.53 32.40
C ASP A 501 9.19 -29.77 31.00
N ALA A 502 10.49 -30.01 30.93
CA ALA A 502 11.20 -30.35 29.72
C ALA A 502 12.17 -31.51 29.99
N SER A 503 12.46 -32.28 28.94
CA SER A 503 13.47 -33.34 28.96
C SER A 503 14.55 -32.97 27.95
N LEU A 504 15.79 -32.85 28.40
CA LEU A 504 16.94 -32.49 27.58
C LEU A 504 17.82 -33.72 27.37
N THR A 505 18.20 -34.06 26.14
CA THR A 505 19.11 -35.19 25.88
C THR A 505 20.39 -34.69 25.22
N SER A 506 21.54 -34.91 25.88
CA SER A 506 22.82 -34.45 25.32
C SER A 506 23.15 -35.24 24.04
N LEU A 507 23.24 -34.55 22.91
CA LEU A 507 23.65 -35.17 21.64
C LEU A 507 25.18 -35.25 21.47
N THR A 508 25.90 -34.42 22.23
CA THR A 508 27.36 -34.35 22.25
C THR A 508 27.89 -35.03 23.51
N ASP A 509 29.08 -35.60 23.43
CA ASP A 509 29.76 -36.19 24.58
C ASP A 509 30.51 -35.09 25.36
N TYR A 510 30.05 -34.78 26.57
CA TYR A 510 30.71 -33.87 27.52
C TYR A 510 31.24 -34.63 28.74
N SER A 511 31.67 -35.88 28.56
CA SER A 511 32.28 -36.68 29.62
C SER A 511 33.47 -35.96 30.28
N PRO A 512 33.64 -36.06 31.62
CA PRO A 512 32.87 -36.91 32.54
C PRO A 512 31.52 -36.30 33.00
N PHE A 513 31.21 -35.06 32.65
CA PHE A 513 30.09 -34.30 33.22
C PHE A 513 28.72 -34.76 32.70
N LEU A 514 28.60 -34.92 31.38
CA LEU A 514 27.39 -35.37 30.70
C LEU A 514 27.78 -36.27 29.52
N PRO A 515 27.84 -37.59 29.72
CA PRO A 515 28.05 -38.54 28.64
C PRO A 515 27.01 -38.37 27.53
N LYS A 516 27.37 -38.73 26.30
CA LYS A 516 26.44 -38.72 25.16
C LYS A 516 25.16 -39.52 25.49
N ASN A 517 24.00 -39.01 25.07
CA ASN A 517 22.65 -39.53 25.32
C ASN A 517 22.19 -39.48 26.79
N THR A 518 22.86 -38.72 27.66
CA THR A 518 22.34 -38.45 29.02
C THR A 518 21.10 -37.58 28.93
N THR A 519 20.03 -37.98 29.62
CA THR A 519 18.77 -37.24 29.68
C THR A 519 18.59 -36.54 31.03
N LEU A 520 18.46 -35.22 30.98
CA LEU A 520 18.20 -34.35 32.12
C LEU A 520 16.74 -33.93 32.13
N GLY A 521 16.12 -33.91 33.32
CA GLY A 521 14.85 -33.24 33.50
C GLY A 521 15.09 -31.76 33.80
N VAL A 522 14.33 -30.86 33.18
CA VAL A 522 14.34 -29.44 33.51
C VAL A 522 12.94 -29.04 33.92
N ARG A 523 12.83 -28.37 35.07
CA ARG A 523 11.57 -27.91 35.62
C ARG A 523 11.68 -26.46 36.03
N TYR A 524 10.64 -25.68 35.72
CA TYR A 524 10.47 -24.34 36.26
C TYR A 524 9.06 -24.14 36.78
N SER A 525 8.92 -23.53 37.96
CA SER A 525 7.65 -23.01 38.47
C SER A 525 7.91 -21.81 39.39
N LYS A 526 6.90 -20.96 39.58
CA LYS A 526 7.02 -19.78 40.46
C LYS A 526 7.43 -20.16 41.89
N ASP A 527 6.90 -21.26 42.42
CA ASP A 527 7.15 -21.68 43.81
C ASP A 527 8.45 -22.48 43.95
N GLY A 528 8.85 -23.19 42.90
CA GLY A 528 9.96 -24.15 42.94
C GLY A 528 11.27 -23.64 42.31
N GLY A 529 11.25 -22.49 41.66
CA GLY A 529 12.40 -21.97 40.92
C GLY A 529 12.78 -22.82 39.70
N PHE A 530 13.97 -22.59 39.16
CA PHE A 530 14.57 -23.42 38.10
C PHE A 530 15.27 -24.63 38.72
N GLN A 531 14.97 -25.81 38.19
CA GLN A 531 15.48 -27.09 38.69
C GLN A 531 15.97 -27.93 37.52
N VAL A 532 17.13 -28.57 37.69
CA VAL A 532 17.60 -29.63 36.81
C VAL A 532 17.64 -30.92 37.62
N THR A 533 17.00 -31.97 37.11
CA THR A 533 16.91 -33.29 37.72
C THR A 533 17.63 -34.33 36.85
N ASN A 534 17.96 -35.47 37.45
CA ASN A 534 18.69 -36.56 36.80
C ASN A 534 20.09 -36.18 36.29
N TRP A 535 20.74 -35.19 36.90
CA TRP A 535 22.15 -34.94 36.63
C TRP A 535 23.00 -36.10 37.17
N PRO A 536 23.83 -36.76 36.35
CA PRO A 536 24.61 -37.92 36.79
C PRO A 536 25.72 -37.51 37.76
N GLN A 537 25.97 -38.34 38.77
CA GLN A 537 27.18 -38.22 39.59
C GLN A 537 28.40 -38.64 38.75
N PHE A 538 29.52 -37.92 38.86
CA PHE A 538 30.73 -38.21 38.09
C PHE A 538 32.01 -38.10 38.92
N ASP A 539 33.04 -38.85 38.51
CA ASP A 539 34.38 -38.74 39.07
C ASP A 539 35.16 -37.63 38.32
N TYR A 540 35.78 -36.74 39.07
CA TYR A 540 36.54 -35.61 38.57
C TYR A 540 37.95 -35.58 39.18
N LEU A 541 38.96 -35.66 38.32
CA LEU A 541 40.36 -35.60 38.71
C LEU A 541 40.91 -34.21 38.39
N THR A 542 41.37 -33.48 39.41
CA THR A 542 41.92 -32.13 39.23
C THR A 542 43.02 -31.86 40.24
N GLN A 543 43.91 -30.92 39.90
CA GLN A 543 44.92 -30.37 40.80
C GLN A 543 44.46 -29.05 41.46
N ALA A 544 43.16 -28.71 41.35
CA ALA A 544 42.60 -27.47 41.89
C ALA A 544 42.89 -27.24 43.39
N ILE A 545 43.05 -28.32 44.16
CA ILE A 545 43.47 -28.26 45.57
C ILE A 545 44.90 -28.80 45.69
N ASP A 546 45.86 -27.89 45.86
CA ASP A 546 47.20 -28.26 46.33
C ASP A 546 47.15 -28.37 47.86
N PHE A 547 46.86 -29.58 48.35
CA PHE A 547 46.68 -29.86 49.77
C PHE A 547 47.90 -29.43 50.59
N ILE A 548 49.12 -29.70 50.10
CA ILE A 548 50.37 -29.40 50.82
C ILE A 548 50.53 -27.89 50.94
N LYS A 549 50.42 -27.16 49.84
CA LYS A 549 50.54 -25.69 49.88
C LYS A 549 49.47 -25.04 50.74
N THR A 550 48.24 -25.56 50.69
CA THR A 550 47.13 -25.02 51.47
C THR A 550 47.31 -25.31 52.97
N LEU A 551 47.80 -26.50 53.34
CA LEU A 551 48.15 -26.86 54.70
C LEU A 551 49.33 -26.03 55.24
N GLN A 552 50.38 -25.82 54.43
CA GLN A 552 51.49 -24.94 54.78
C GLN A 552 51.03 -23.50 55.01
N LYS A 553 50.13 -22.98 54.16
CA LYS A 553 49.50 -21.68 54.33
C LYS A 553 48.75 -21.60 55.66
N LEU A 554 47.88 -22.57 55.98
CA LEU A 554 47.14 -22.62 57.25
C LEU A 554 48.08 -22.72 58.47
N SER A 555 49.16 -23.51 58.37
CA SER A 555 50.18 -23.64 59.42
C SER A 555 50.94 -22.33 59.66
N SER A 556 51.25 -21.58 58.61
CA SER A 556 51.92 -20.27 58.74
C SER A 556 51.07 -19.21 59.44
N GLN A 557 49.75 -19.41 59.50
CA GLN A 557 48.78 -18.53 60.15
C GLN A 557 48.47 -18.95 61.61
N GLY A 558 49.02 -20.08 62.07
CA GLY A 558 48.80 -20.61 63.43
C GLY A 558 49.53 -19.85 64.55
N SER A 559 49.22 -20.22 65.80
CA SER A 559 49.71 -19.56 67.02
C SER A 559 51.24 -19.42 67.09
N SER A 560 51.72 -18.20 67.36
CA SER A 560 53.16 -17.89 67.49
C SER A 560 53.79 -18.65 68.66
N GLY A 561 54.64 -19.63 68.37
CA GLY A 561 55.34 -20.46 69.37
C GLY A 561 55.38 -21.96 69.03
N CYS A 562 54.49 -22.42 68.15
CA CYS A 562 54.49 -23.77 67.60
C CYS A 562 55.19 -23.73 66.23
N GLY A 563 56.29 -24.48 66.03
CA GLY A 563 57.12 -24.42 64.82
C GLY A 563 56.33 -24.54 63.50
N GLN A 564 56.82 -23.95 62.42
CA GLN A 564 56.15 -23.98 61.11
C GLN A 564 56.44 -25.28 60.34
N LEU A 565 55.50 -25.72 59.50
CA LEU A 565 55.63 -26.90 58.63
C LEU A 565 56.50 -26.63 57.37
N VAL A 566 57.66 -25.99 57.54
CA VAL A 566 58.51 -25.52 56.42
C VAL A 566 59.18 -26.66 55.65
N ASP A 567 59.47 -27.78 56.32
CA ASP A 567 60.04 -29.01 55.73
C ASP A 567 59.00 -30.12 55.51
N PHE A 568 57.70 -29.79 55.58
CA PHE A 568 56.63 -30.77 55.43
C PHE A 568 56.56 -31.25 53.98
N THR A 569 57.21 -32.37 53.72
CA THR A 569 57.33 -32.97 52.38
C THR A 569 56.87 -34.42 52.47
N PHE A 570 55.81 -34.76 51.73
CA PHE A 570 55.39 -36.15 51.62
C PHE A 570 56.36 -36.90 50.71
N ASN A 571 56.82 -38.08 51.14
CA ASN A 571 57.67 -38.93 50.30
C ASN A 571 56.91 -39.55 49.12
N GLN A 572 55.58 -39.39 49.05
CA GLN A 572 54.73 -39.92 47.98
C GLN A 572 53.80 -38.84 47.41
N LEU A 573 53.58 -38.86 46.10
CA LEU A 573 52.67 -37.96 45.40
C LEU A 573 51.21 -38.25 45.79
N LEU A 574 50.51 -37.24 46.28
CA LEU A 574 49.08 -37.29 46.54
C LEU A 574 48.29 -36.89 45.29
N LYS A 575 47.21 -37.61 45.01
CA LYS A 575 46.27 -37.33 43.93
C LYS A 575 44.88 -37.08 44.50
N SER A 576 44.37 -35.88 44.24
CA SER A 576 43.01 -35.45 44.58
C SER A 576 42.01 -36.01 43.57
N SER A 577 40.96 -36.68 44.07
CA SER A 577 39.82 -37.10 43.27
C SER A 577 38.52 -36.69 43.95
N PHE A 578 37.53 -36.30 43.14
CA PHE A 578 36.23 -35.85 43.62
C PHE A 578 35.16 -36.72 42.99
N LYS A 579 34.23 -37.20 43.81
CA LYS A 579 32.96 -37.74 43.32
C LYS A 579 31.93 -36.64 43.50
N ILE A 580 31.49 -36.02 42.40
CA ILE A 580 30.73 -34.77 42.43
C ILE A 580 29.26 -35.03 42.08
N ASP A 581 28.38 -34.48 42.91
CA ASP A 581 26.95 -34.36 42.66
C ASP A 581 26.62 -32.91 42.31
N VAL A 582 25.93 -32.70 41.20
CA VAL A 582 25.57 -31.36 40.70
C VAL A 582 24.08 -31.12 40.91
N SER A 583 23.76 -29.96 41.47
CA SER A 583 22.39 -29.46 41.55
C SER A 583 22.34 -27.97 41.24
N PHE A 584 21.13 -27.45 41.04
CA PHE A 584 20.91 -26.04 40.74
C PHE A 584 19.99 -25.44 41.80
N GLY A 585 20.24 -24.18 42.13
CA GLY A 585 19.36 -23.37 42.95
C GLY A 585 19.24 -21.95 42.43
N THR A 586 18.34 -21.19 43.02
CA THR A 586 18.09 -19.79 42.71
C THR A 586 18.36 -18.95 43.95
N GLY A 587 19.15 -17.89 43.82
CA GLY A 587 19.46 -16.94 44.90
C GLY A 587 19.36 -15.49 44.40
N ASP A 588 19.66 -14.52 45.27
CA ASP A 588 19.46 -13.08 45.00
C ASP A 588 20.25 -12.55 43.79
N ALA A 589 21.37 -13.21 43.43
CA ALA A 589 22.24 -12.85 42.32
C ALA A 589 21.98 -13.66 41.02
N GLY A 590 20.96 -14.52 40.98
CA GLY A 590 20.60 -15.35 39.82
C GLY A 590 20.68 -16.86 40.06
N LEU A 591 21.05 -17.61 39.02
CA LEU A 591 21.15 -19.07 39.09
C LEU A 591 22.48 -19.51 39.71
N LEU A 592 22.41 -20.40 40.70
CA LEU A 592 23.53 -20.97 41.43
C LEU A 592 23.74 -22.43 41.02
N LEU A 593 24.94 -22.77 40.57
CA LEU A 593 25.41 -24.15 40.45
C LEU A 593 25.90 -24.59 41.82
N LYS A 594 25.29 -25.65 42.36
CA LYS A 594 25.62 -26.18 43.68
C LYS A 594 26.33 -27.51 43.56
N LEU A 595 27.54 -27.58 44.09
CA LEU A 595 28.35 -28.79 44.09
C LEU A 595 28.30 -29.45 45.47
N GLY A 596 27.98 -30.74 45.46
CA GLY A 596 28.13 -31.64 46.60
C GLY A 596 28.98 -32.85 46.24
N GLY A 597 29.12 -33.76 47.19
CA GLY A 597 29.74 -35.06 46.98
C GLY A 597 30.88 -35.34 47.96
N THR A 598 31.85 -36.14 47.51
CA THR A 598 32.94 -36.65 48.37
C THR A 598 34.30 -36.32 47.77
N TYR A 599 35.18 -35.74 48.59
CA TYR A 599 36.59 -35.50 48.26
C TYR A 599 37.45 -36.65 48.77
N ARG A 600 38.33 -37.18 47.92
CA ARG A 600 39.26 -38.27 48.23
C ARG A 600 40.70 -37.87 47.93
N LEU A 601 41.59 -38.22 48.83
CA LEU A 601 43.03 -38.14 48.66
C LEU A 601 43.59 -39.55 48.51
N THR A 602 44.27 -39.79 47.40
CA THR A 602 44.86 -41.11 47.08
C THR A 602 46.37 -40.99 46.90
N ILE A 603 47.08 -42.08 47.16
CA ILE A 603 48.53 -42.17 46.95
C ILE A 603 48.79 -42.63 45.52
N ALA A 604 49.56 -41.85 44.74
CA ALA A 604 49.66 -41.98 43.29
C ALA A 604 50.15 -43.35 42.77
N THR A 605 50.83 -44.15 43.59
CA THR A 605 51.46 -45.43 43.20
C THR A 605 50.77 -46.68 43.74
N THR A 606 49.77 -46.56 44.63
CA THR A 606 49.22 -47.72 45.37
C THR A 606 47.69 -47.83 45.39
N SER A 607 46.97 -46.91 44.75
CA SER A 607 45.48 -46.85 44.76
C SER A 607 44.84 -46.76 46.16
N LEU A 608 45.65 -46.68 47.21
CA LEU A 608 45.21 -46.56 48.59
C LEU A 608 44.61 -45.17 48.81
N THR A 609 43.38 -45.14 49.32
CA THR A 609 42.71 -43.90 49.72
C THR A 609 43.24 -43.52 51.10
N ALA A 610 44.03 -42.45 51.18
CA ALA A 610 44.59 -41.95 52.41
C ALA A 610 43.55 -41.22 53.27
N ALA A 611 42.56 -40.60 52.63
CA ALA A 611 41.43 -39.96 53.29
C ALA A 611 40.25 -39.75 52.35
N ALA A 612 39.03 -39.81 52.90
CA ALA A 612 37.80 -39.41 52.22
C ALA A 612 36.95 -38.57 53.16
N ILE A 613 36.51 -37.39 52.69
CA ILE A 613 35.61 -36.52 53.45
C ILE A 613 34.44 -36.07 52.59
N GLN A 614 33.29 -35.87 53.22
CA GLN A 614 32.16 -35.22 52.58
C GLN A 614 32.48 -33.74 52.36
N PHE A 615 31.82 -33.12 51.38
CA PHE A 615 31.97 -31.69 51.14
C PHE A 615 31.56 -30.92 52.42
N PRO A 616 32.47 -30.10 52.99
CA PRO A 616 32.27 -29.51 54.31
C PRO A 616 31.18 -28.42 54.36
N ASP A 617 30.92 -27.75 53.22
CA ASP A 617 29.76 -26.89 52.96
C ASP A 617 29.44 -26.97 51.45
N MET A 618 28.16 -26.84 51.06
CA MET A 618 27.76 -26.90 49.66
C MET A 618 28.40 -25.74 48.88
N VAL A 619 29.21 -26.05 47.86
CA VAL A 619 29.93 -25.01 47.11
C VAL A 619 28.97 -24.42 46.08
N GLU A 620 28.57 -23.16 46.28
CA GLU A 620 27.65 -22.44 45.40
C GLU A 620 28.40 -21.52 44.44
N ILE A 621 28.08 -21.60 43.15
CA ILE A 621 28.74 -20.84 42.09
C ILE A 621 27.67 -20.06 41.31
N PRO A 622 27.73 -18.71 41.28
CA PRO A 622 26.86 -17.94 40.40
C PRO A 622 27.25 -18.21 38.95
N LEU A 623 26.30 -18.71 38.15
CA LEU A 623 26.50 -18.90 36.71
C LEU A 623 26.05 -17.64 35.98
N PRO A 624 26.85 -17.04 35.09
CA PRO A 624 26.36 -15.98 34.22
C PRO A 624 25.39 -16.52 33.15
N ASN A 625 24.58 -15.65 32.57
CA ASN A 625 23.71 -15.99 31.42
C ASN A 625 24.51 -16.45 30.18
N SER A 626 25.77 -16.05 30.07
CA SER A 626 26.69 -16.45 29.00
C SER A 626 27.45 -17.76 29.28
N ALA A 627 27.09 -18.49 30.34
CA ALA A 627 27.79 -19.72 30.72
C ALA A 627 27.73 -20.78 29.61
N LYS A 628 28.89 -21.35 29.28
CA LYS A 628 29.04 -22.41 28.29
C LYS A 628 29.24 -23.76 28.95
N LEU A 629 28.60 -24.80 28.42
CA LEU A 629 28.75 -26.15 28.93
C LEU A 629 30.19 -26.67 28.78
N SER A 630 30.88 -26.27 27.71
CA SER A 630 32.29 -26.58 27.48
C SER A 630 33.23 -25.99 28.53
N GLU A 631 32.81 -24.92 29.21
CA GLU A 631 33.58 -24.25 30.26
C GLU A 631 33.21 -24.76 31.66
N LEU A 632 32.25 -25.69 31.80
CA LEU A 632 31.77 -26.20 33.09
C LEU A 632 32.91 -26.69 33.99
N GLY A 633 33.89 -27.40 33.42
CA GLY A 633 35.08 -27.83 34.15
C GLY A 633 35.84 -26.67 34.79
N SER A 634 36.01 -25.55 34.07
CA SER A 634 36.70 -24.36 34.61
C SER A 634 35.91 -23.65 35.71
N TYR A 635 34.56 -23.71 35.67
CA TYR A 635 33.72 -23.19 36.75
C TYR A 635 33.87 -24.06 38.00
N ILE A 636 33.84 -25.39 37.84
CA ILE A 636 34.06 -26.36 38.91
C ILE A 636 35.46 -26.22 39.51
N GLU A 637 36.51 -26.11 38.70
CA GLU A 637 37.90 -25.98 39.18
C GLU A 637 38.11 -24.71 40.01
N ARG A 638 37.61 -23.56 39.54
CA ARG A 638 37.68 -22.31 40.30
C ARG A 638 36.96 -22.40 41.64
N ALA A 639 35.81 -23.06 41.65
CA ALA A 639 35.02 -23.25 42.85
C ALA A 639 35.71 -24.17 43.87
N LEU A 640 36.25 -25.30 43.40
CA LEU A 640 37.03 -26.22 44.24
C LEU A 640 38.32 -25.55 44.77
N ALA A 641 39.00 -24.74 43.96
CA ALA A 641 40.18 -23.98 44.38
C ALA A 641 39.83 -22.90 45.42
N GLY A 642 38.70 -22.19 45.25
CA GLY A 642 38.21 -21.22 46.22
C GLY A 642 37.79 -21.86 47.56
N ALA A 643 37.29 -23.09 47.52
CA ALA A 643 36.92 -23.88 48.70
C ALA A 643 38.07 -24.74 49.27
N ALA A 644 39.29 -24.65 48.71
CA ALA A 644 40.42 -25.50 49.08
C ALA A 644 40.72 -25.48 50.58
N GLU A 645 40.64 -24.30 51.20
CA GLU A 645 40.89 -24.12 52.63
C GLU A 645 39.86 -24.88 53.49
N SER A 646 38.58 -24.82 53.13
CA SER A 646 37.50 -25.56 53.82
C SER A 646 37.66 -27.07 53.70
N PHE A 647 38.09 -27.58 52.53
CA PHE A 647 38.39 -29.00 52.36
C PHE A 647 39.56 -29.46 53.23
N VAL A 648 40.64 -28.66 53.31
CA VAL A 648 41.80 -28.97 54.15
C VAL A 648 41.42 -28.93 55.63
N GLN A 649 40.68 -27.90 56.07
CA GLN A 649 40.18 -27.82 57.45
C GLN A 649 39.21 -28.94 57.80
N GLY A 650 38.30 -29.31 56.89
CA GLY A 650 37.39 -30.45 57.07
C GLY A 650 38.14 -31.76 57.21
N LEU A 651 39.26 -31.91 56.49
CA LEU A 651 40.14 -33.06 56.63
C LEU A 651 40.89 -33.06 57.97
N LEU A 652 41.43 -31.90 58.39
CA LEU A 652 42.14 -31.75 59.66
C LEU A 652 41.24 -32.01 60.88
N LYS A 653 39.96 -31.66 60.79
CA LYS A 653 38.94 -31.94 61.82
C LYS A 653 38.49 -33.40 61.86
N ASN A 654 38.78 -34.20 60.82
CA ASN A 654 38.48 -35.62 60.80
C ASN A 654 39.68 -36.39 61.36
N SER A 655 39.62 -36.71 62.66
CA SER A 655 40.71 -37.33 63.43
C SER A 655 41.21 -38.65 62.83
N GLU A 656 40.33 -39.47 62.28
CA GLU A 656 40.68 -40.75 61.62
C GLU A 656 41.37 -40.54 60.27
N ALA A 657 40.82 -39.64 59.44
CA ALA A 657 41.33 -39.37 58.10
C ALA A 657 42.69 -38.66 58.15
N ILE A 658 42.88 -37.71 59.07
CA ILE A 658 44.16 -37.01 59.23
C ILE A 658 45.23 -37.91 59.84
N ALA A 659 44.86 -38.79 60.78
CA ALA A 659 45.79 -39.77 61.35
C ALA A 659 46.31 -40.74 60.29
N THR A 660 45.40 -41.27 59.47
CA THR A 660 45.73 -42.16 58.35
C THR A 660 46.60 -41.45 57.32
N LEU A 661 46.26 -40.22 56.94
CA LEU A 661 47.04 -39.43 55.98
C LEU A 661 48.46 -39.18 56.50
N ILE A 662 48.63 -38.65 57.71
CA ILE A 662 49.95 -38.32 58.26
C ILE A 662 50.78 -39.60 58.47
N ALA A 663 50.19 -40.68 58.98
CA ALA A 663 50.89 -41.95 59.19
C ALA A 663 51.41 -42.56 57.87
N LEU A 664 50.60 -42.55 56.80
CA LEU A 664 50.97 -43.14 55.50
C LEU A 664 51.99 -42.31 54.71
N THR A 665 52.04 -41.00 54.94
CA THR A 665 52.77 -40.07 54.06
C THR A 665 54.02 -39.44 54.70
N ALA A 666 54.03 -39.28 56.02
CA ALA A 666 55.15 -38.70 56.77
C ALA A 666 56.08 -39.73 57.43
N GLY A 667 55.71 -41.02 57.44
CA GLY A 667 56.54 -42.11 57.94
C GLY A 667 57.05 -41.85 59.37
N LYS A 668 58.37 -41.91 59.59
CA LYS A 668 59.00 -41.70 60.91
C LYS A 668 58.77 -40.30 61.49
N ALA A 669 58.43 -39.31 60.67
CA ALA A 669 58.17 -37.93 61.11
C ALA A 669 56.69 -37.68 61.48
N ALA A 670 55.81 -38.67 61.30
CA ALA A 670 54.36 -38.53 61.51
C ALA A 670 53.98 -37.99 62.89
N ALA A 671 54.59 -38.51 63.96
CA ALA A 671 54.32 -38.08 65.33
C ALA A 671 54.75 -36.62 65.59
N ALA A 672 55.87 -36.19 65.00
CA ALA A 672 56.36 -34.81 65.14
C ALA A 672 55.47 -33.80 64.40
N TYR A 673 54.98 -34.17 63.20
CA TYR A 673 54.07 -33.32 62.45
C TYR A 673 52.68 -33.23 63.08
N ALA A 674 52.15 -34.34 63.61
CA ALA A 674 50.88 -34.33 64.36
C ALA A 674 50.97 -33.47 65.63
N ALA A 675 52.07 -33.57 66.39
CA ALA A 675 52.30 -32.71 67.56
C ALA A 675 52.37 -31.22 67.18
N THR A 676 53.00 -30.91 66.04
CA THR A 676 53.08 -29.53 65.52
C THR A 676 51.70 -29.00 65.13
N LEU A 677 50.91 -29.79 64.40
CA LEU A 677 49.54 -29.44 64.00
C LEU A 677 48.59 -29.28 65.20
N ALA A 678 48.74 -30.13 66.23
CA ALA A 678 47.94 -30.03 67.46
C ALA A 678 48.33 -28.81 68.30
N CYS A 679 49.63 -28.50 68.39
CA CYS A 679 50.13 -27.28 69.03
C CYS A 679 49.56 -26.02 68.35
N GLN A 680 49.50 -26.02 67.01
CA GLN A 680 48.92 -24.93 66.23
C GLN A 680 47.39 -24.86 66.31
N GLY A 681 46.73 -25.80 67.00
CA GLY A 681 45.27 -25.87 67.11
C GLY A 681 44.57 -26.28 65.81
N LEU A 682 45.30 -26.84 64.84
CA LEU A 682 44.76 -27.24 63.54
C LEU A 682 44.15 -28.65 63.57
N ILE A 683 44.60 -29.52 64.47
CA ILE A 683 43.99 -30.83 64.76
C ILE A 683 43.74 -30.97 66.28
N GLU A 684 42.79 -31.81 66.67
CA GLU A 684 42.53 -32.08 68.09
C GLU A 684 43.59 -32.97 68.73
N ALA A 685 43.78 -32.88 70.05
CA ALA A 685 44.74 -33.70 70.78
C ALA A 685 44.50 -35.22 70.57
N ALA A 686 43.24 -35.64 70.55
CA ALA A 686 42.87 -37.04 70.27
C ALA A 686 43.28 -37.51 68.86
N ALA A 687 43.29 -36.61 67.87
CA ALA A 687 43.77 -36.92 66.52
C ALA A 687 45.30 -37.09 66.50
N ALA A 688 46.03 -36.28 67.28
CA ALA A 688 47.48 -36.45 67.43
C ALA A 688 47.86 -37.76 68.13
N ASP A 689 47.10 -38.15 69.17
CA ASP A 689 47.26 -39.44 69.84
C ASP A 689 46.98 -40.62 68.91
N ALA A 690 45.94 -40.50 68.06
CA ALA A 690 45.61 -41.50 67.05
C ALA A 690 46.73 -41.64 66.00
N VAL A 691 47.37 -40.54 65.57
CA VAL A 691 48.54 -40.56 64.67
C VAL A 691 49.71 -41.29 65.33
N ALA A 692 49.97 -41.04 66.62
CA ALA A 692 51.05 -41.70 67.36
C ALA A 692 50.81 -43.22 67.46
N ALA A 693 49.57 -43.65 67.69
CA ALA A 693 49.19 -45.07 67.72
C ALA A 693 49.30 -45.75 66.35
N THR A 694 48.86 -45.10 65.26
CA THR A 694 48.94 -45.65 63.88
C THR A 694 50.35 -45.60 63.28
N ALA A 695 51.15 -44.59 63.61
CA ALA A 695 52.56 -44.53 63.21
C ALA A 695 53.40 -45.62 63.89
N GLY A 696 53.06 -45.97 65.15
CA GLY A 696 53.69 -47.07 65.89
C GLY A 696 53.43 -48.44 65.25
N THR A 697 52.22 -48.69 64.76
CA THR A 697 51.87 -49.95 64.08
C THR A 697 52.41 -50.02 62.64
N ALA A 698 52.45 -48.90 61.90
CA ALA A 698 53.06 -48.84 60.56
C ALA A 698 54.60 -49.01 60.60
N ALA A 699 55.27 -48.47 61.62
CA ALA A 699 56.71 -48.67 61.84
C ALA A 699 57.05 -50.12 62.25
N ALA A 700 56.17 -50.79 63.00
CA ALA A 700 56.31 -52.21 63.36
C ALA A 700 56.12 -53.14 62.15
N ALA A 701 55.12 -52.89 61.31
CA ALA A 701 54.89 -53.66 60.08
C ALA A 701 56.02 -53.49 59.03
N ALA A 702 56.62 -52.29 58.94
CA ALA A 702 57.79 -52.05 58.09
C ALA A 702 59.08 -52.70 58.62
N ALA A 703 59.19 -52.92 59.94
CA ALA A 703 60.30 -53.63 60.56
C ALA A 703 60.19 -55.17 60.40
N GLU A 704 58.97 -55.72 60.40
CA GLU A 704 58.73 -57.15 60.14
C GLU A 704 58.93 -57.54 58.67
N ALA A 705 58.55 -56.68 57.72
CA ALA A 705 58.81 -56.90 56.28
C ALA A 705 60.31 -56.91 55.92
N ALA A 706 61.17 -56.33 56.76
CA ALA A 706 62.62 -56.37 56.62
C ALA A 706 63.28 -57.61 57.26
N ALA A 707 62.54 -58.41 58.05
CA ALA A 707 63.09 -59.50 58.86
C ALA A 707 62.62 -60.92 58.45
N GLY A 708 61.62 -61.08 57.60
CA GLY A 708 60.97 -62.38 57.35
C GLY A 708 61.20 -63.01 55.96
N ALA A 709 62.41 -63.50 55.69
CA ALA A 709 62.66 -64.45 54.59
C ALA A 709 62.93 -65.85 55.19
N ALA A 710 61.86 -66.61 55.47
CA ALA A 710 61.78 -68.09 55.51
C ALA A 710 60.69 -68.60 56.49
N GLY A 711 59.89 -69.56 56.03
CA GLY A 711 59.22 -70.55 56.90
C GLY A 711 57.77 -70.23 57.29
N ALA A 712 56.90 -71.23 57.17
CA ALA A 712 55.46 -71.10 57.00
C ALA A 712 54.59 -71.29 58.28
N ALA A 713 53.41 -70.66 58.21
CA ALA A 713 52.07 -71.06 58.69
C ALA A 713 51.84 -71.34 60.20
N ALA A 714 51.09 -70.47 60.88
CA ALA A 714 49.62 -70.60 61.01
C ALA A 714 49.01 -69.58 62.01
N ALA A 715 47.81 -69.10 61.65
CA ALA A 715 46.75 -68.51 62.48
C ALA A 715 46.72 -66.98 62.73
N VAL A 716 45.53 -66.43 62.40
CA VAL A 716 44.95 -65.09 62.62
C VAL A 716 45.17 -64.06 61.50
N ALA A 717 44.40 -64.21 60.41
CA ALA A 717 44.37 -63.30 59.25
C ALA A 717 43.02 -62.58 59.14
N GLY A 718 43.04 -61.25 59.35
CA GLY A 718 41.91 -60.35 59.17
C GLY A 718 42.32 -58.88 59.04
N ALA A 719 43.58 -58.62 58.67
CA ALA A 719 44.13 -57.35 58.20
C ALA A 719 45.57 -57.67 57.75
N VAL A 720 46.03 -57.08 56.65
CA VAL A 720 47.30 -57.36 55.95
C VAL A 720 47.21 -58.51 54.93
N GLY A 721 46.82 -58.13 53.71
CA GLY A 721 46.82 -58.99 52.53
C GLY A 721 47.11 -58.18 51.28
N ALA A 722 48.31 -57.58 51.21
CA ALA A 722 49.05 -57.34 49.96
C ALA A 722 50.34 -56.58 50.27
N ILE A 723 51.45 -57.31 50.42
CA ILE A 723 52.80 -57.01 49.90
C ILE A 723 53.71 -58.18 50.35
N ALA A 724 54.05 -59.10 49.43
CA ALA A 724 55.40 -59.64 49.18
C ALA A 724 55.37 -60.88 48.24
N ALA A 725 56.27 -60.85 47.23
CA ALA A 725 56.56 -61.82 46.16
C ALA A 725 55.51 -61.89 45.03
N ILE A 726 55.82 -61.62 43.76
CA ILE A 726 56.85 -62.28 42.94
C ILE A 726 57.51 -61.30 41.95
N LEU A 727 58.85 -61.34 41.93
CA LEU A 727 59.78 -60.81 40.93
C LEU A 727 59.86 -61.71 39.69
N GLY A 728 60.14 -61.12 38.52
CA GLY A 728 60.88 -61.79 37.44
C GLY A 728 60.31 -61.59 36.03
N GLY A 729 61.16 -61.17 35.09
CA GLY A 729 60.92 -61.41 33.66
C GLY A 729 61.26 -60.26 32.73
N THR A 730 62.38 -60.41 32.03
CA THR A 730 63.01 -59.56 31.01
C THR A 730 62.26 -59.46 29.68
N GLY A 731 62.46 -58.35 28.94
CA GLY A 731 62.86 -58.41 27.52
C GLY A 731 61.83 -58.09 26.41
N THR A 732 62.13 -57.00 25.68
CA THR A 732 62.03 -56.76 24.22
C THR A 732 60.68 -56.62 23.49
N GLY A 733 60.59 -55.58 22.62
CA GLY A 733 60.02 -55.70 21.27
C GLY A 733 58.82 -54.81 20.90
N THR A 734 59.06 -53.79 20.06
CA THR A 734 58.25 -53.23 18.93
C THR A 734 56.75 -53.60 18.84
N GLY A 735 55.76 -52.73 18.59
CA GLY A 735 55.65 -51.53 17.72
C GLY A 735 54.24 -51.48 17.07
N THR A 736 53.88 -50.33 16.47
CA THR A 736 52.69 -50.01 15.63
C THR A 736 51.30 -49.97 16.32
N GLY A 737 50.38 -49.03 16.06
CA GLY A 737 50.34 -47.87 15.15
C GLY A 737 48.97 -47.74 14.45
N THR A 738 48.25 -46.63 14.68
CA THR A 738 47.30 -45.91 13.77
C THR A 738 47.07 -44.53 14.42
N GLY A 739 47.28 -43.35 13.81
CA GLY A 739 47.10 -42.90 12.43
C GLY A 739 45.73 -42.22 12.32
N THR A 740 45.60 -40.90 12.34
CA THR A 740 45.71 -40.03 11.16
C THR A 740 45.89 -38.56 11.56
N GLY A 741 46.73 -37.84 10.80
CA GLY A 741 46.70 -36.39 10.71
C GLY A 741 46.18 -35.95 9.34
N THR A 742 46.03 -34.64 9.15
CA THR A 742 46.34 -33.94 7.88
C THR A 742 46.95 -32.57 8.18
N GLY A 743 48.10 -32.28 7.56
CA GLY A 743 48.78 -30.97 7.52
C GLY A 743 48.17 -30.04 6.46
N THR A 744 48.58 -28.78 6.34
CA THR A 744 49.82 -28.26 5.68
C THR A 744 50.01 -26.78 6.07
N GLY A 745 51.20 -26.14 6.16
CA GLY A 745 52.58 -26.55 5.90
C GLY A 745 53.63 -25.49 6.34
N THR A 746 54.86 -25.99 6.55
CA THR A 746 56.24 -25.46 6.38
C THR A 746 56.71 -24.10 6.93
N GLY A 747 57.73 -24.18 7.81
CA GLY A 747 58.74 -23.14 8.04
C GLY A 747 59.67 -23.47 9.22
N THR A 748 60.87 -23.98 8.95
CA THR A 748 61.91 -24.38 9.91
C THR A 748 62.60 -23.19 10.60
N GLY A 749 62.87 -23.28 11.91
CA GLY A 749 63.80 -22.37 12.59
C GLY A 749 64.00 -22.71 14.07
N THR A 750 65.13 -23.35 14.40
CA THR A 750 65.65 -23.46 15.76
C THR A 750 66.18 -22.10 16.23
N GLY A 751 65.71 -21.62 17.38
CA GLY A 751 66.23 -20.42 18.03
C GLY A 751 65.99 -20.43 19.54
N THR A 752 67.05 -20.66 20.31
CA THR A 752 67.12 -20.34 21.74
C THR A 752 67.10 -18.82 21.89
N GLY A 753 65.98 -18.26 22.37
CA GLY A 753 65.85 -16.84 22.69
C GLY A 753 65.26 -16.66 24.08
N THR A 754 66.04 -16.13 25.00
CA THR A 754 65.56 -15.53 26.24
C THR A 754 64.77 -14.26 25.88
N GLY A 755 63.49 -14.42 25.60
CA GLY A 755 62.58 -13.30 25.37
C GLY A 755 62.00 -12.82 26.70
N THR A 756 62.48 -11.69 27.20
CA THR A 756 61.66 -10.84 28.07
C THR A 756 60.43 -10.45 27.27
N GLY A 757 59.31 -11.13 27.50
CA GLY A 757 58.04 -10.85 26.86
C GLY A 757 57.49 -9.50 27.33
N THR A 758 58.05 -8.40 26.84
CA THR A 758 57.29 -7.16 26.72
C THR A 758 56.19 -7.49 25.73
N GLY A 759 54.98 -7.77 26.23
CA GLY A 759 53.82 -8.01 25.37
C GLY A 759 53.67 -6.81 24.44
N THR A 760 54.11 -6.96 23.20
CA THR A 760 54.05 -5.93 22.16
C THR A 760 52.58 -5.63 21.94
N GLN A 761 52.17 -4.40 22.29
CA GLN A 761 50.83 -3.93 21.99
C GLN A 761 50.64 -4.01 20.46
N SER A 762 49.54 -4.59 20.01
CA SER A 762 49.14 -4.55 18.61
C SER A 762 47.96 -3.59 18.43
N ALA A 763 47.96 -2.86 17.31
CA ALA A 763 46.88 -1.97 16.97
C ALA A 763 45.53 -2.74 16.86
N PRO A 764 44.39 -2.06 17.06
CA PRO A 764 43.06 -2.64 16.86
C PRO A 764 42.90 -3.20 15.43
N THR A 765 42.18 -4.30 15.29
CA THR A 765 41.99 -4.97 13.99
C THR A 765 40.61 -4.69 13.42
N HIS A 766 40.40 -4.87 12.10
CA HIS A 766 39.08 -4.76 11.45
C HIS A 766 38.27 -3.50 11.80
N PRO A 767 38.85 -2.29 11.70
CA PRO A 767 38.06 -1.10 11.94
C PRO A 767 37.01 -0.96 10.83
N ALA A 768 35.80 -0.57 11.18
CA ALA A 768 34.71 -0.34 10.24
C ALA A 768 33.82 0.81 10.71
N VAL A 769 33.29 1.58 9.76
CA VAL A 769 32.32 2.66 10.03
C VAL A 769 30.97 2.27 9.46
N ARG A 770 29.93 2.51 10.25
CA ARG A 770 28.54 2.50 9.82
C ARG A 770 27.89 3.82 10.18
N VAL A 771 27.37 4.51 9.20
CA VAL A 771 26.62 5.76 9.36
C VAL A 771 25.13 5.44 9.35
N ASP A 772 24.43 5.89 10.38
CA ASP A 772 22.97 5.92 10.42
C ASP A 772 22.52 7.36 10.63
N ASN A 773 22.07 8.00 9.55
CA ASN A 773 21.74 9.41 9.49
C ASN A 773 22.91 10.31 9.95
N ARG A 774 22.88 10.83 11.18
CA ARG A 774 23.96 11.66 11.75
C ARG A 774 24.85 10.91 12.71
N VAL A 775 24.52 9.67 13.07
CA VAL A 775 25.31 8.88 14.01
C VAL A 775 26.32 8.04 13.25
N VAL A 776 27.60 8.36 13.43
CA VAL A 776 28.71 7.58 12.91
C VAL A 776 29.10 6.55 13.96
N THR A 777 28.72 5.29 13.73
CA THR A 777 29.15 4.16 14.56
C THR A 777 30.48 3.65 14.03
N PHE A 778 31.51 3.69 14.87
CA PHE A 778 32.83 3.17 14.56
C PHE A 778 33.10 1.91 15.37
N THR A 779 33.40 0.80 14.70
CA THR A 779 33.64 -0.51 15.31
C THR A 779 35.05 -0.99 15.03
N TRP A 780 35.60 -1.81 15.92
CA TRP A 780 36.91 -2.44 15.76
C TRP A 780 36.99 -3.76 16.53
N GLY A 781 37.84 -4.66 16.04
CA GLY A 781 38.29 -5.85 16.73
C GLY A 781 39.37 -5.57 17.78
N GLY A 782 39.68 -6.58 18.59
CA GLY A 782 40.69 -6.46 19.63
C GLY A 782 42.12 -6.27 19.08
N GLY A 783 43.00 -5.79 19.96
CA GLY A 783 44.46 -5.84 19.79
C GLY A 783 45.12 -6.51 20.99
N GLN A 784 46.21 -7.25 20.77
CA GLN A 784 46.97 -7.94 21.82
C GLN A 784 47.66 -6.92 22.73
N GLY A 785 47.62 -7.14 24.03
CA GLY A 785 48.40 -6.36 25.00
C GLY A 785 47.87 -4.97 25.37
N ASN A 786 46.70 -4.54 24.88
CA ASN A 786 46.06 -3.26 25.25
C ASN A 786 45.29 -3.35 26.58
N SER A 787 45.15 -2.25 27.31
CA SER A 787 44.28 -2.11 28.50
C SER A 787 43.09 -1.17 28.29
N GLY A 788 42.99 -0.54 27.11
CA GLY A 788 41.87 0.30 26.69
C GLY A 788 42.05 0.81 25.27
N TYR A 789 41.16 1.68 24.80
CA TYR A 789 41.20 2.29 23.47
C TYR A 789 41.02 3.80 23.53
N HIS A 790 41.43 4.46 22.46
CA HIS A 790 41.23 5.88 22.22
C HIS A 790 40.73 6.03 20.79
N ALA A 791 39.57 6.66 20.59
CA ALA A 791 38.95 6.85 19.29
C ALA A 791 38.73 8.33 18.97
N GLN A 792 38.88 8.70 17.70
CA GLN A 792 38.75 10.07 17.19
C GLN A 792 38.00 10.12 15.86
N LEU A 793 37.33 11.25 15.62
CA LEU A 793 36.76 11.61 14.32
C LEU A 793 37.45 12.88 13.79
N LEU A 794 37.94 12.82 12.56
CA LEU A 794 38.72 13.87 11.91
C LEU A 794 38.09 14.29 10.59
N ASP A 795 38.26 15.56 10.25
CA ASP A 795 37.93 16.09 8.91
C ASP A 795 38.99 15.74 7.86
N SER A 796 38.73 16.15 6.61
CA SER A 796 39.66 15.97 5.48
C SER A 796 41.04 16.63 5.66
N ALA A 797 41.17 17.62 6.55
CA ALA A 797 42.42 18.29 6.89
C ALA A 797 43.14 17.64 8.09
N ALA A 798 42.66 16.47 8.55
CA ALA A 798 43.13 15.78 9.75
C ALA A 798 42.99 16.60 11.04
N LYS A 799 42.03 17.55 11.08
CA LYS A 799 41.65 18.23 12.32
C LYS A 799 40.73 17.31 13.13
N VAL A 800 41.07 17.09 14.39
CA VAL A 800 40.20 16.36 15.33
C VAL A 800 38.94 17.17 15.59
N LEU A 801 37.78 16.60 15.26
CA LEU A 801 36.47 17.19 15.50
C LEU A 801 35.85 16.67 16.80
N LEU A 802 35.93 15.36 17.01
CA LEU A 802 35.44 14.70 18.21
C LEU A 802 36.48 13.72 18.72
N ASP A 803 36.65 13.69 20.04
CA ASP A 803 37.70 12.93 20.72
C ASP A 803 37.11 12.12 21.88
N GLN A 804 37.44 10.83 21.95
CA GLN A 804 36.98 9.92 23.00
C GLN A 804 38.14 9.09 23.56
N PRO A 805 38.91 9.64 24.52
CA PRO A 805 39.94 8.91 25.22
C PRO A 805 39.36 7.99 26.32
N GLY A 806 40.12 6.97 26.71
CA GLY A 806 39.85 6.18 27.92
C GLY A 806 38.74 5.12 27.78
N LEU A 807 38.49 4.62 26.57
CA LEU A 807 37.52 3.53 26.34
C LEU A 807 38.03 2.22 26.96
N ALA A 808 37.14 1.45 27.58
CA ALA A 808 37.50 0.22 28.27
C ALA A 808 37.95 -0.89 27.31
N ILE A 809 38.68 -1.89 27.83
CA ILE A 809 39.26 -2.96 26.99
C ILE A 809 38.21 -3.89 26.37
N GLU A 810 37.00 -3.94 26.91
CA GLU A 810 35.83 -4.64 26.37
C GLU A 810 35.10 -3.85 25.28
N THR A 811 35.32 -2.53 25.18
CA THR A 811 34.68 -1.68 24.17
C THR A 811 35.19 -2.05 22.77
N ARG A 812 34.26 -2.41 21.87
CA ARG A 812 34.55 -2.75 20.45
C ARG A 812 33.85 -1.81 19.48
N GLN A 813 33.19 -0.79 20.00
CA GLN A 813 32.48 0.19 19.21
C GLN A 813 32.35 1.50 19.98
N THR A 814 32.27 2.60 19.25
CA THR A 814 31.80 3.88 19.76
C THR A 814 30.95 4.62 18.73
N THR A 815 30.22 5.64 19.17
CA THR A 815 29.40 6.49 18.32
C THR A 815 29.84 7.95 18.40
N PHE A 816 29.80 8.62 17.26
CA PHE A 816 30.00 10.06 17.12
C PHE A 816 28.76 10.68 16.49
N ASP A 817 28.22 11.75 17.08
CA ASP A 817 27.13 12.52 16.47
C ASP A 817 27.71 13.58 15.53
N PHE A 818 27.32 13.51 14.27
CA PHE A 818 27.86 14.33 13.19
C PHE A 818 27.11 15.65 13.08
N GLU A 819 27.82 16.78 13.15
CA GLU A 819 27.18 18.09 13.10
C GLU A 819 26.78 18.50 11.67
N SER A 820 25.56 19.01 11.52
CA SER A 820 25.01 19.46 10.23
C SER A 820 25.76 20.66 9.64
N ALA A 821 26.52 21.40 10.45
CA ALA A 821 27.30 22.55 10.00
C ALA A 821 28.63 22.17 9.33
N TRP A 822 29.12 20.93 9.49
CA TRP A 822 30.42 20.53 8.94
C TRP A 822 30.40 20.44 7.41
N ALA A 823 31.52 20.73 6.75
CA ALA A 823 31.56 20.78 5.28
C ALA A 823 31.34 19.41 4.61
N SER A 824 30.85 19.38 3.37
CA SER A 824 30.87 18.15 2.57
C SER A 824 32.32 17.75 2.24
N GLY A 825 32.60 16.45 2.12
CA GLY A 825 33.94 15.95 1.83
C GLY A 825 34.30 14.66 2.58
N GLY A 826 35.56 14.27 2.51
CA GLY A 826 36.09 13.08 3.19
C GLY A 826 36.31 13.32 4.68
N TYR A 827 36.06 12.28 5.48
CA TYR A 827 36.27 12.23 6.92
C TYR A 827 36.94 10.91 7.29
N LYS A 828 37.55 10.86 8.48
CA LYS A 828 38.21 9.67 9.00
C LYS A 828 37.79 9.41 10.44
N ALA A 829 37.43 8.17 10.75
CA ALA A 829 37.36 7.69 12.12
C ALA A 829 38.61 6.85 12.40
N GLN A 830 39.30 7.09 13.51
CA GLN A 830 40.52 6.37 13.85
C GLN A 830 40.52 5.89 15.30
N VAL A 831 41.13 4.72 15.53
CA VAL A 831 41.26 4.12 16.87
C VAL A 831 42.69 3.64 17.09
N GLN A 832 43.18 3.77 18.32
CA GLN A 832 44.41 3.16 18.79
C GLN A 832 44.17 2.40 20.10
N GLY A 833 44.90 1.30 20.30
CA GLY A 833 45.03 0.62 21.57
C GLY A 833 45.94 1.41 22.52
N THR A 834 45.61 1.40 23.81
CA THR A 834 46.35 2.10 24.86
C THR A 834 46.68 1.13 26.00
N LYS A 835 47.84 1.30 26.65
CA LYS A 835 48.14 0.72 27.97
C LYS A 835 49.15 1.56 28.74
N GLY A 836 48.72 2.10 29.88
CA GLY A 836 49.48 3.12 30.61
C GLY A 836 49.69 4.37 29.77
N ALA A 837 50.93 4.86 29.70
CA ALA A 837 51.31 6.01 28.85
C ALA A 837 51.66 5.61 27.39
N SER A 838 51.65 4.32 27.06
CA SER A 838 52.00 3.81 25.73
C SER A 838 50.74 3.59 24.88
N ALA A 839 50.81 3.98 23.60
CA ALA A 839 49.75 3.76 22.61
C ALA A 839 50.29 3.11 21.33
N THR A 840 49.43 2.34 20.68
CA THR A 840 49.70 1.76 19.35
C THR A 840 49.55 2.79 18.23
N ALA A 841 49.93 2.43 17.00
CA ALA A 841 49.62 3.25 15.84
C ALA A 841 48.09 3.36 15.63
N TRP A 842 47.64 4.53 15.17
CA TRP A 842 46.26 4.76 14.76
C TRP A 842 45.90 3.88 13.57
N VAL A 843 44.68 3.33 13.60
CA VAL A 843 44.08 2.65 12.46
C VAL A 843 42.82 3.41 12.06
N ASP A 844 42.79 3.91 10.82
CA ASP A 844 41.71 4.76 10.32
C ASP A 844 40.81 4.07 9.30
N VAL A 845 39.56 4.53 9.24
CA VAL A 845 38.57 4.18 8.24
C VAL A 845 38.01 5.46 7.63
N PRO A 846 38.12 5.64 6.30
CA PRO A 846 37.54 6.78 5.63
C PRO A 846 36.02 6.62 5.47
N PHE A 847 35.32 7.73 5.56
CA PHE A 847 33.90 7.86 5.20
C PHE A 847 33.68 9.26 4.60
N GLN A 848 32.50 9.55 4.05
CA GLN A 848 32.28 10.82 3.35
C GLN A 848 30.98 11.49 3.73
N ARG A 849 30.96 12.82 3.73
CA ARG A 849 29.72 13.61 3.73
C ARG A 849 29.39 14.04 2.32
N LEU A 850 28.19 13.70 1.85
CA LEU A 850 27.73 14.05 0.51
C LEU A 850 27.61 15.57 0.32
N PRO A 851 27.89 16.10 -0.88
CA PRO A 851 27.66 17.51 -1.20
C PRO A 851 26.16 17.82 -1.26
N ALA A 852 25.79 19.08 -0.98
CA ALA A 852 24.41 19.52 -1.11
C ALA A 852 23.94 19.40 -2.57
N PRO A 853 22.76 18.83 -2.83
CA PRO A 853 22.17 18.83 -4.16
C PRO A 853 22.01 20.25 -4.71
N ALA A 854 22.02 20.38 -6.04
CA ALA A 854 21.68 21.66 -6.66
C ALA A 854 20.23 22.06 -6.32
N ARG A 855 19.94 23.35 -6.45
CA ARG A 855 18.57 23.87 -6.32
C ARG A 855 17.62 23.12 -7.27
N PRO A 856 16.50 22.56 -6.78
CA PRO A 856 15.52 21.94 -7.66
C PRO A 856 14.94 22.94 -8.67
N THR A 857 14.62 22.45 -9.86
CA THR A 857 13.88 23.18 -10.89
C THR A 857 12.51 22.55 -11.08
N ALA A 858 11.46 23.38 -11.22
CA ALA A 858 10.10 22.91 -11.47
C ALA A 858 9.70 23.12 -12.93
N VAL A 859 8.99 22.14 -13.48
CA VAL A 859 8.26 22.26 -14.75
C VAL A 859 6.84 21.72 -14.58
N PRO A 860 5.83 22.25 -15.30
CA PRO A 860 4.49 21.68 -15.28
C PRO A 860 4.51 20.20 -15.72
N LEU A 861 3.72 19.36 -15.05
CA LEU A 861 3.62 17.94 -15.37
C LEU A 861 2.98 17.74 -16.76
N ALA A 862 3.70 17.09 -17.69
CA ALA A 862 3.31 16.97 -19.10
C ALA A 862 2.05 16.10 -19.34
N ASP A 863 1.74 15.17 -18.44
CA ASP A 863 0.62 14.21 -18.54
C ASP A 863 -0.57 14.56 -17.64
N ALA A 864 -0.79 15.84 -17.33
CA ALA A 864 -1.87 16.25 -16.45
C ALA A 864 -3.27 16.08 -17.10
N ASN A 865 -3.80 14.86 -17.04
CA ASN A 865 -5.23 14.57 -16.91
C ASN A 865 -5.83 15.15 -15.59
N ALA A 866 -5.04 15.89 -14.81
CA ALA A 866 -5.49 16.55 -13.59
C ALA A 866 -6.59 17.55 -13.96
N THR A 867 -7.80 17.24 -13.55
CA THR A 867 -8.93 18.15 -13.66
C THR A 867 -8.73 19.26 -12.63
N PRO A 868 -8.70 20.55 -13.03
CA PRO A 868 -8.66 21.67 -12.10
C PRO A 868 -9.65 21.49 -10.92
N PRO A 869 -9.23 21.82 -9.69
CA PRO A 869 -8.12 22.71 -9.32
C PRO A 869 -6.74 22.06 -9.17
N ALA A 870 -6.61 20.75 -9.37
CA ALA A 870 -5.37 20.04 -9.12
C ALA A 870 -4.28 20.42 -10.16
N ILE A 871 -3.07 20.72 -9.68
CA ILE A 871 -1.94 21.12 -10.53
C ILE A 871 -0.73 20.27 -10.18
N GLY A 872 -0.15 19.59 -11.17
CA GLY A 872 1.08 18.80 -11.01
C GLY A 872 2.32 19.57 -11.48
N MET A 873 3.40 19.52 -10.70
CA MET A 873 4.72 20.04 -11.01
C MET A 873 5.75 18.91 -10.90
N THR A 874 6.60 18.74 -11.91
CA THR A 874 7.77 17.87 -11.84
C THR A 874 8.97 18.68 -11.37
N LEU A 875 9.45 18.36 -10.17
CA LEU A 875 10.72 18.85 -9.66
C LEU A 875 11.87 18.02 -10.22
N SER A 876 12.99 18.68 -10.53
CA SER A 876 14.17 18.04 -11.09
C SER A 876 15.47 18.60 -10.52
N TRP A 877 16.46 17.75 -10.32
CA TRP A 877 17.82 18.14 -9.91
C TRP A 877 18.87 17.13 -10.42
N PRO A 878 20.14 17.55 -10.62
CA PRO A 878 21.21 16.64 -10.97
C PRO A 878 21.50 15.62 -9.85
N VAL A 879 21.88 14.40 -10.23
CA VAL A 879 22.33 13.39 -9.27
C VAL A 879 23.62 13.83 -8.57
N VAL A 880 23.69 13.57 -7.27
CA VAL A 880 24.88 13.65 -6.43
C VAL A 880 25.59 12.28 -6.43
N ASP A 881 26.90 12.28 -6.69
CA ASP A 881 27.71 11.06 -6.66
C ASP A 881 27.61 10.34 -5.31
N ASN A 882 27.49 9.01 -5.33
CA ASN A 882 27.29 8.14 -4.16
C ASN A 882 25.98 8.34 -3.38
N ALA A 883 25.04 9.13 -3.90
CA ALA A 883 23.68 9.16 -3.36
C ALA A 883 22.88 7.95 -3.87
N GLU A 884 22.28 7.21 -2.93
CA GLU A 884 21.38 6.08 -3.20
C GLU A 884 19.91 6.54 -3.19
N SER A 885 19.62 7.62 -2.46
CA SER A 885 18.29 8.23 -2.37
C SER A 885 18.37 9.72 -2.03
N TYR A 886 17.24 10.40 -2.15
CA TYR A 886 17.05 11.80 -1.81
C TYR A 886 15.84 11.94 -0.90
N VAL A 887 15.88 12.93 -0.02
CA VAL A 887 14.72 13.33 0.79
C VAL A 887 14.30 14.72 0.35
N LEU A 888 13.09 14.81 -0.20
CA LEU A 888 12.44 16.07 -0.54
C LEU A 888 11.66 16.56 0.69
N GLY A 889 12.16 17.64 1.29
CA GLY A 889 11.44 18.39 2.33
C GLY A 889 10.58 19.48 1.70
N SER A 890 9.38 19.67 2.24
CA SER A 890 8.44 20.71 1.82
C SER A 890 8.04 21.59 2.99
N THR A 891 7.92 22.90 2.75
CA THR A 891 7.56 23.88 3.78
C THR A 891 6.53 24.86 3.22
N HIS A 892 5.62 25.30 4.07
CA HIS A 892 4.69 26.41 3.82
C HIS A 892 4.69 27.30 5.07
N ALA A 893 4.23 28.54 4.97
CA ALA A 893 4.31 29.51 6.06
C ALA A 893 3.64 28.97 7.36
N GLY A 894 4.45 28.58 8.34
CA GLY A 894 4.01 28.07 9.64
C GLY A 894 4.19 26.56 9.88
N GLY A 895 4.68 25.77 8.91
CA GLY A 895 4.93 24.33 9.11
C GLY A 895 5.18 23.53 7.82
N GLY A 896 5.36 22.21 7.95
CA GLY A 896 5.46 21.31 6.80
C GLY A 896 4.10 21.15 6.10
N TRP A 897 4.07 21.24 4.77
CA TRP A 897 2.84 21.06 3.97
C TRP A 897 2.57 19.58 3.67
N GLU A 898 3.63 18.82 3.37
CA GLU A 898 3.60 17.38 3.20
C GLU A 898 4.75 16.72 3.98
N PRO A 899 4.58 15.46 4.43
CA PRO A 899 5.67 14.71 5.02
C PRO A 899 6.81 14.54 4.02
N ASP A 900 8.05 14.55 4.53
CA ASP A 900 9.26 14.34 3.74
C ASP A 900 9.15 13.10 2.85
N ARG A 901 9.40 13.26 1.56
CA ARG A 901 9.30 12.18 0.57
C ARG A 901 10.69 11.63 0.26
N ILE A 902 10.84 10.30 0.29
CA ILE A 902 12.08 9.64 -0.14
C ILE A 902 11.97 9.31 -1.63
N VAL A 903 12.96 9.76 -2.41
CA VAL A 903 13.07 9.55 -3.86
C VAL A 903 14.31 8.70 -4.13
N ALA A 904 14.16 7.56 -4.80
CA ALA A 904 15.31 6.73 -5.15
C ALA A 904 16.20 7.41 -6.20
N ALA A 905 17.52 7.23 -6.11
CA ALA A 905 18.41 7.68 -7.17
C ALA A 905 18.19 6.81 -8.43
N PRO A 906 18.16 7.39 -9.64
CA PRO A 906 18.03 6.63 -10.88
C PRO A 906 19.25 5.72 -11.10
N THR A 907 19.02 4.50 -11.59
CA THR A 907 20.07 3.57 -12.00
C THR A 907 20.77 4.08 -13.28
N PRO A 908 22.10 3.94 -13.42
CA PRO A 908 22.86 4.69 -14.43
C PRO A 908 22.77 4.09 -15.85
N PRO A 909 22.47 4.90 -16.89
CA PRO A 909 23.09 4.80 -18.21
C PRO A 909 23.66 6.18 -18.68
N PRO A 910 24.26 6.35 -19.88
CA PRO A 910 25.47 7.15 -20.14
C PRO A 910 25.31 8.68 -20.30
N GLN A 911 24.22 9.28 -19.81
CA GLN A 911 24.01 10.74 -19.80
C GLN A 911 23.94 11.25 -18.36
N PRO A 912 24.28 12.52 -18.08
CA PRO A 912 24.28 13.02 -16.70
C PRO A 912 22.89 12.82 -16.09
N PRO A 913 22.74 11.95 -15.07
CA PRO A 913 21.43 11.53 -14.61
C PRO A 913 20.75 12.66 -13.83
N VAL A 914 19.48 12.92 -14.16
CA VAL A 914 18.61 13.89 -13.48
C VAL A 914 17.57 13.11 -12.69
N VAL A 915 17.34 13.52 -11.45
CA VAL A 915 16.30 12.96 -10.58
C VAL A 915 15.02 13.74 -10.81
N HIS A 916 13.88 13.06 -10.89
CA HIS A 916 12.57 13.67 -11.05
C HIS A 916 11.66 13.30 -9.87
N CYS A 917 10.85 14.25 -9.41
CA CYS A 917 9.86 14.04 -8.37
C CYS A 917 8.61 14.88 -8.66
N ASP A 918 7.45 14.23 -8.76
CA ASP A 918 6.19 14.93 -9.02
C ASP A 918 5.52 15.37 -7.72
N VAL A 919 5.09 16.62 -7.70
CA VAL A 919 4.38 17.28 -6.62
C VAL A 919 3.04 17.77 -7.14
N THR A 920 1.96 17.47 -6.43
CA THR A 920 0.60 17.83 -6.84
C THR A 920 -0.04 18.75 -5.81
N PHE A 921 -0.47 19.93 -6.25
CA PHE A 921 -1.29 20.85 -5.46
C PHE A 921 -2.75 20.50 -5.67
N ASP A 922 -3.34 19.75 -4.74
CA ASP A 922 -4.75 19.37 -4.81
C ASP A 922 -5.71 20.55 -4.49
N ALA A 923 -7.00 20.25 -4.39
CA ALA A 923 -8.03 21.23 -4.05
C ALA A 923 -7.90 21.79 -2.61
N ALA A 924 -7.30 21.04 -1.69
CA ALA A 924 -7.18 21.40 -0.28
C ALA A 924 -5.90 22.18 0.03
N ALA A 925 -4.88 22.09 -0.84
CA ALA A 925 -3.63 22.79 -0.61
C ALA A 925 -3.83 24.34 -0.57
N PRO A 926 -3.26 25.03 0.42
CA PRO A 926 -3.49 26.46 0.62
C PRO A 926 -2.81 27.32 -0.46
N SER A 927 -3.18 28.60 -0.55
CA SER A 927 -2.41 29.58 -1.33
C SER A 927 -1.15 30.02 -0.58
N GLY A 928 -0.23 30.69 -1.27
CA GLY A 928 1.02 31.21 -0.72
C GLY A 928 2.27 30.45 -1.17
N ASP A 929 3.37 30.68 -0.46
CA ASP A 929 4.70 30.21 -0.87
C ASP A 929 5.02 28.82 -0.30
N PHE A 930 5.45 27.92 -1.20
CA PHE A 930 5.88 26.56 -0.90
C PHE A 930 7.37 26.43 -1.15
N GLY A 931 8.14 26.14 -0.10
CA GLY A 931 9.58 25.92 -0.16
C GLY A 931 9.92 24.43 -0.28
N PHE A 932 10.69 24.05 -1.29
CA PHE A 932 11.17 22.69 -1.53
C PHE A 932 12.69 22.62 -1.40
N THR A 933 13.17 21.71 -0.55
CA THR A 933 14.60 21.45 -0.33
C THR A 933 14.90 19.97 -0.49
N VAL A 934 16.09 19.63 -0.95
CA VAL A 934 16.50 18.24 -1.18
C VAL A 934 17.76 17.91 -0.38
N VAL A 935 17.75 16.75 0.27
CA VAL A 935 18.91 16.17 0.97
C VAL A 935 19.28 14.85 0.29
N ALA A 936 20.54 14.67 -0.11
CA ALA A 936 21.05 13.40 -0.61
C ALA A 936 21.41 12.45 0.53
N ARG A 937 21.08 11.17 0.38
CA ARG A 937 21.43 10.07 1.28
C ARG A 937 22.12 8.97 0.49
N GLY A 938 23.27 8.49 0.98
CA GLY A 938 23.98 7.35 0.38
C GLY A 938 23.96 6.14 1.32
N GLY A 939 24.85 5.19 1.04
CA GLY A 939 24.98 3.95 1.80
C GLY A 939 25.64 4.11 3.17
N ALA A 940 25.94 2.97 3.79
CA ALA A 940 26.41 2.85 5.18
C ALA A 940 27.73 3.58 5.52
N THR A 941 28.45 4.13 4.56
CA THR A 941 29.70 4.89 4.77
C THR A 941 29.56 6.37 4.39
N THR A 942 28.32 6.86 4.24
CA THR A 942 28.06 8.23 3.84
C THR A 942 27.16 8.94 4.86
N VAL A 943 27.56 10.16 5.25
CA VAL A 943 26.71 11.08 6.00
C VAL A 943 25.84 11.84 5.01
N PRO A 944 24.52 12.00 5.27
CA PRO A 944 23.62 12.78 4.43
C PRO A 944 24.13 14.20 4.16
N SER A 945 23.79 14.72 2.99
CA SER A 945 24.20 16.06 2.59
C SER A 945 23.52 17.14 3.46
N PRO A 946 24.04 18.38 3.47
CA PRO A 946 23.20 19.54 3.77
C PRO A 946 22.00 19.63 2.82
N ALA A 947 20.94 20.31 3.23
CA ALA A 947 19.81 20.61 2.36
C ALA A 947 20.24 21.55 1.22
N SER A 948 19.67 21.36 0.03
CA SER A 948 19.81 22.29 -1.08
C SER A 948 19.18 23.66 -0.75
N THR A 949 19.55 24.69 -1.52
CA THR A 949 18.84 25.98 -1.47
C THR A 949 17.38 25.76 -1.88
N ALA A 950 16.44 26.35 -1.15
CA ALA A 950 15.02 26.13 -1.39
C ALA A 950 14.56 26.65 -2.77
N LEU A 951 13.79 25.82 -3.48
CA LEU A 951 12.93 26.27 -4.57
C LEU A 951 11.63 26.79 -3.95
N VAL A 952 11.24 28.02 -4.24
CA VAL A 952 9.97 28.59 -3.79
C VAL A 952 8.98 28.62 -4.95
N LEU A 953 7.85 27.93 -4.80
CA LEU A 953 6.71 27.99 -5.70
C LEU A 953 5.58 28.78 -5.02
N THR A 954 5.10 29.86 -5.65
CA THR A 954 3.98 30.65 -5.15
C THR A 954 2.67 30.13 -5.75
N ARG A 955 1.76 29.60 -4.93
CA ARG A 955 0.38 29.31 -5.35
C ARG A 955 -0.47 30.57 -5.25
N LEU A 956 -1.10 30.97 -6.36
CA LEU A 956 -1.98 32.14 -6.39
C LEU A 956 -3.17 31.99 -5.42
N ASP A 957 -3.74 33.12 -4.98
CA ASP A 957 -4.95 33.10 -4.16
C ASP A 957 -6.20 32.67 -4.94
N ALA A 958 -7.20 32.17 -4.23
CA ALA A 958 -8.51 31.93 -4.82
C ALA A 958 -9.17 33.27 -5.20
N PRO A 959 -9.81 33.38 -6.38
CA PRO A 959 -10.64 34.54 -6.71
C PRO A 959 -11.72 34.76 -5.65
N GLN A 960 -11.82 35.99 -5.15
CA GLN A 960 -12.81 36.36 -4.12
C GLN A 960 -13.99 37.14 -4.70
N ASP A 961 -15.09 37.15 -3.96
CA ASP A 961 -16.35 37.82 -4.31
C ASP A 961 -16.91 37.43 -5.68
N LEU A 962 -16.81 36.14 -6.05
CA LEU A 962 -17.47 35.64 -7.26
C LEU A 962 -18.98 35.84 -7.15
N ARG A 963 -19.56 36.49 -8.16
CA ARG A 963 -21.00 36.62 -8.36
C ARG A 963 -21.34 36.21 -9.78
N ALA A 964 -22.52 35.62 -9.95
CA ALA A 964 -23.04 35.20 -11.24
C ALA A 964 -24.48 35.67 -11.41
N THR A 965 -24.81 36.22 -12.56
CA THR A 965 -26.18 36.53 -12.98
C THR A 965 -26.44 35.96 -14.36
N SER A 966 -27.70 35.69 -14.71
CA SER A 966 -28.08 35.13 -16.00
C SER A 966 -29.16 35.97 -16.68
N ALA A 967 -29.03 36.10 -17.99
CA ALA A 967 -30.09 36.57 -18.89
C ALA A 967 -30.29 35.49 -19.96
N SER A 968 -31.33 34.68 -19.77
CA SER A 968 -31.53 33.44 -20.52
C SER A 968 -30.29 32.53 -20.48
N ARG A 969 -29.65 32.26 -21.63
CA ARG A 969 -28.44 31.43 -21.75
C ARG A 969 -27.12 32.17 -21.49
N ILE A 970 -27.13 33.49 -21.31
CA ILE A 970 -25.91 34.27 -21.11
C ILE A 970 -25.71 34.47 -19.60
N ALA A 971 -24.66 33.86 -19.07
CA ALA A 971 -24.22 34.08 -17.70
C ALA A 971 -23.13 35.17 -17.67
N THR A 972 -23.29 36.13 -16.76
CA THR A 972 -22.31 37.19 -16.50
C THR A 972 -21.69 36.94 -15.13
N LEU A 973 -20.37 36.78 -15.11
CA LEU A 973 -19.57 36.56 -13.92
C LEU A 973 -18.85 37.84 -13.53
N SER A 974 -18.76 38.12 -12.23
CA SER A 974 -17.95 39.21 -11.70
C SER A 974 -17.16 38.79 -10.47
N TRP A 975 -15.88 39.18 -10.37
CA TRP A 975 -14.99 38.82 -9.26
C TRP A 975 -13.87 39.86 -9.07
N ARG A 976 -13.13 39.80 -7.96
CA ARG A 976 -11.97 40.68 -7.73
C ARG A 976 -10.70 40.19 -8.40
N THR A 977 -9.83 41.13 -8.79
CA THR A 977 -8.50 40.80 -9.29
C THR A 977 -7.66 40.03 -8.25
N VAL A 978 -6.87 39.07 -8.72
CA VAL A 978 -5.94 38.29 -7.91
C VAL A 978 -4.52 38.73 -8.27
N PRO A 979 -3.69 39.16 -7.30
CA PRO A 979 -2.31 39.55 -7.58
C PRO A 979 -1.54 38.46 -8.32
N ARG A 980 -0.79 38.83 -9.37
CA ARG A 980 0.01 37.92 -10.23
C ARG A 980 -0.81 36.93 -11.08
N ALA A 981 -2.14 36.99 -11.04
CA ALA A 981 -2.98 36.25 -11.97
C ALA A 981 -3.01 36.94 -13.34
N PHE A 982 -2.87 36.16 -14.41
CA PHE A 982 -2.88 36.66 -15.79
C PHE A 982 -4.11 36.19 -16.56
N ARG A 983 -4.54 34.95 -16.33
CA ARG A 983 -5.73 34.35 -16.95
C ARG A 983 -6.66 33.81 -15.86
N TYR A 984 -7.93 33.63 -16.22
CA TYR A 984 -8.91 32.99 -15.36
C TYR A 984 -9.61 31.88 -16.14
N GLN A 985 -9.96 30.81 -15.45
CA GLN A 985 -10.81 29.77 -15.99
C GLN A 985 -11.99 29.49 -15.04
N VAL A 986 -13.10 29.07 -15.61
CA VAL A 986 -14.31 28.69 -14.89
C VAL A 986 -14.52 27.19 -14.96
N ARG A 987 -14.84 26.59 -13.82
CA ARG A 987 -15.43 25.25 -13.73
C ARG A 987 -16.94 25.38 -13.74
N ILE A 988 -17.57 24.73 -14.70
CA ILE A 988 -19.00 24.74 -14.95
C ILE A 988 -19.53 23.35 -14.63
N THR A 989 -20.28 23.19 -13.54
CA THR A 989 -20.84 21.90 -13.14
C THR A 989 -22.36 21.91 -13.32
N PRO A 990 -22.91 21.20 -14.31
CA PRO A 990 -24.35 21.01 -14.45
C PRO A 990 -24.85 20.07 -13.34
N ALA A 991 -26.05 20.32 -12.79
CA ALA A 991 -26.68 19.38 -11.87
C ALA A 991 -26.90 18.02 -12.58
N ARG A 992 -26.04 17.02 -12.32
CA ARG A 992 -26.05 15.63 -12.86
C ARG A 992 -25.20 15.35 -14.12
N GLN A 993 -24.27 16.21 -14.51
CA GLN A 993 -23.31 15.90 -15.59
C GLN A 993 -21.86 16.15 -15.14
N GLN A 994 -20.90 15.70 -15.95
CA GLN A 994 -19.48 15.96 -15.69
C GLN A 994 -19.17 17.47 -15.79
N PRO A 995 -18.30 17.99 -14.91
CA PRO A 995 -17.90 19.39 -14.94
C PRO A 995 -17.08 19.71 -16.19
N GLU A 996 -17.38 20.84 -16.81
CA GLU A 996 -16.62 21.40 -17.93
C GLU A 996 -15.72 22.53 -17.45
N ILE A 997 -14.60 22.77 -18.13
CA ILE A 997 -13.67 23.86 -17.81
C ILE A 997 -13.48 24.73 -19.03
N ARG A 998 -13.62 26.04 -18.86
CA ARG A 998 -13.46 27.03 -19.93
C ARG A 998 -12.57 28.18 -19.49
N LEU A 999 -11.65 28.59 -20.36
CA LEU A 999 -10.90 29.83 -20.19
C LEU A 999 -11.83 31.02 -20.39
N LEU A 1000 -11.71 32.06 -19.56
CA LEU A 1000 -12.55 33.26 -19.66
C LEU A 1000 -11.82 34.40 -20.36
N ALA A 1001 -12.52 35.02 -21.31
CA ALA A 1001 -12.23 36.37 -21.76
C ALA A 1001 -12.93 37.35 -20.80
N TRP A 1002 -12.16 38.23 -20.18
CA TRP A 1002 -12.65 39.17 -19.17
C TRP A 1002 -12.30 40.61 -19.53
N SER A 1003 -13.02 41.55 -18.93
CA SER A 1003 -12.79 42.98 -19.02
C SER A 1003 -12.87 43.60 -17.63
N THR A 1004 -12.27 44.78 -17.45
CA THR A 1004 -12.29 45.52 -16.19
C THR A 1004 -13.46 46.51 -16.16
N ARG A 1005 -14.16 46.55 -15.02
CA ARG A 1005 -15.16 47.59 -14.71
C ARG A 1005 -14.85 48.13 -13.31
N GLY A 1006 -13.93 49.10 -13.24
CA GLY A 1006 -13.31 49.52 -11.98
C GLY A 1006 -12.40 48.43 -11.42
N ASP A 1007 -12.50 48.14 -10.12
CA ASP A 1007 -11.70 47.11 -9.41
C ASP A 1007 -12.25 45.67 -9.55
N VAL A 1008 -13.31 45.50 -10.35
CA VAL A 1008 -14.00 44.21 -10.56
C VAL A 1008 -13.78 43.75 -11.99
N LEU A 1009 -13.43 42.47 -12.14
CA LEU A 1009 -13.33 41.78 -13.42
C LEU A 1009 -14.69 41.21 -13.79
N VAL A 1010 -15.06 41.32 -15.07
CA VAL A 1010 -16.34 40.84 -15.59
C VAL A 1010 -16.11 39.98 -16.84
N ALA A 1011 -16.77 38.83 -16.91
CA ALA A 1011 -16.78 37.97 -18.09
C ALA A 1011 -18.20 37.49 -18.41
N SER A 1012 -18.46 37.21 -19.68
CA SER A 1012 -19.71 36.62 -20.14
C SER A 1012 -19.44 35.25 -20.76
N LEU A 1013 -20.32 34.30 -20.48
CA LEU A 1013 -20.24 32.94 -21.00
C LEU A 1013 -21.64 32.44 -21.38
N THR A 1014 -21.72 31.60 -22.40
CA THR A 1014 -22.97 30.99 -22.84
C THR A 1014 -23.11 29.60 -22.23
N LEU A 1015 -24.23 29.38 -21.55
CA LEU A 1015 -24.61 28.11 -20.92
C LEU A 1015 -25.78 27.49 -21.67
N ASP A 1016 -25.70 26.19 -21.91
CA ASP A 1016 -26.77 25.44 -22.56
C ASP A 1016 -27.81 25.00 -21.55
N GLY A 1017 -29.04 24.75 -22.00
CA GLY A 1017 -30.09 24.29 -21.11
C GLY A 1017 -31.34 23.91 -21.87
N PRO A 1018 -32.16 23.01 -21.31
CA PRO A 1018 -33.47 22.71 -21.88
C PRO A 1018 -34.33 23.98 -21.97
N ILE A 1019 -35.02 24.13 -23.09
CA ILE A 1019 -35.87 25.30 -23.34
C ILE A 1019 -37.06 25.27 -22.36
N GLY A 1020 -37.32 26.41 -21.71
CA GLY A 1020 -38.47 26.63 -20.85
C GLY A 1020 -38.39 26.03 -19.45
N THR A 1021 -37.31 25.32 -19.10
CA THR A 1021 -37.13 24.74 -17.76
C THR A 1021 -35.93 25.36 -17.04
N PRO A 1022 -36.07 25.77 -15.77
CA PRO A 1022 -34.95 26.23 -14.97
C PRO A 1022 -33.89 25.14 -14.83
N PHE A 1023 -32.63 25.48 -15.12
CA PHE A 1023 -31.50 24.58 -15.05
C PHE A 1023 -30.38 25.18 -14.21
N VAL A 1024 -29.90 24.43 -13.23
CA VAL A 1024 -28.96 24.92 -12.20
C VAL A 1024 -27.53 24.51 -12.54
N TYR A 1025 -26.65 25.49 -12.49
CA TYR A 1025 -25.21 25.36 -12.64
C TYR A 1025 -24.49 25.74 -11.35
N GLU A 1026 -23.44 25.01 -11.01
CA GLU A 1026 -22.46 25.41 -10.00
C GLU A 1026 -21.22 25.96 -10.72
N LEU A 1027 -20.89 27.22 -10.46
CA LEU A 1027 -19.79 27.93 -11.12
C LEU A 1027 -18.70 28.29 -10.12
N ALA A 1028 -17.44 27.97 -10.43
CA ALA A 1028 -16.28 28.35 -9.61
C ALA A 1028 -15.11 28.81 -10.49
N LEU A 1029 -14.35 29.80 -10.03
CA LEU A 1029 -13.23 30.39 -10.78
C LEU A 1029 -11.88 29.98 -10.24
N GLN A 1030 -10.90 29.84 -11.13
CA GLN A 1030 -9.50 29.63 -10.78
C GLN A 1030 -8.62 30.69 -11.44
N ALA A 1031 -7.68 31.25 -10.68
CA ALA A 1031 -6.65 32.15 -11.17
C ALA A 1031 -5.46 31.37 -11.76
N LEU A 1032 -5.01 31.77 -12.94
CA LEU A 1032 -3.91 31.15 -13.68
C LEU A 1032 -2.73 32.13 -13.85
N PRO A 1033 -1.48 31.67 -13.68
CA PRO A 1033 -0.29 32.49 -13.91
C PRO A 1033 -0.04 32.72 -15.41
N ALA A 1034 0.90 33.61 -15.71
CA ALA A 1034 1.44 33.77 -17.07
C ALA A 1034 2.41 32.61 -17.40
N GLU A 1035 2.56 32.30 -18.70
CA GLU A 1035 3.43 31.19 -19.18
C GLU A 1035 4.92 31.41 -18.87
N ASP A 1036 5.34 32.65 -18.63
CA ASP A 1036 6.73 33.05 -18.33
C ASP A 1036 7.06 33.10 -16.84
N GLN A 1037 6.15 32.65 -15.97
CA GLN A 1037 6.34 32.62 -14.51
C GLN A 1037 6.49 31.19 -13.96
N PRO A 1038 7.65 30.54 -14.14
CA PRO A 1038 7.85 29.12 -13.80
C PRO A 1038 7.75 28.81 -12.30
N ASN A 1039 7.87 29.83 -11.44
CA ASN A 1039 7.77 29.69 -9.98
C ASN A 1039 6.38 30.06 -9.43
N VAL A 1040 5.37 30.24 -10.29
CA VAL A 1040 4.00 30.57 -9.89
C VAL A 1040 3.07 29.50 -10.41
N VAL A 1041 2.21 28.98 -9.53
CA VAL A 1041 1.24 27.93 -9.89
C VAL A 1041 -0.19 28.44 -9.68
N ALA A 1042 -1.13 27.87 -10.42
CA ALA A 1042 -2.52 28.29 -10.38
C ALA A 1042 -3.15 28.14 -8.98
N GLY A 1043 -4.07 29.04 -8.66
CA GLY A 1043 -4.66 29.14 -7.33
C GLY A 1043 -5.71 28.05 -7.06
N PRO A 1044 -6.26 27.97 -5.84
CA PRO A 1044 -7.46 27.18 -5.59
C PRO A 1044 -8.68 27.74 -6.34
N LEU A 1045 -9.75 26.94 -6.40
CA LEU A 1045 -11.05 27.43 -6.87
C LEU A 1045 -11.64 28.42 -5.87
N SER A 1046 -12.36 29.42 -6.38
CA SER A 1046 -13.24 30.27 -5.58
C SER A 1046 -14.35 29.45 -4.92
N ALA A 1047 -15.06 30.07 -3.98
CA ALA A 1047 -16.37 29.56 -3.57
C ALA A 1047 -17.27 29.37 -4.80
N SER A 1048 -17.98 28.24 -4.83
CA SER A 1048 -18.96 27.98 -5.90
C SER A 1048 -20.17 28.90 -5.76
N VAL A 1049 -20.68 29.36 -6.88
CA VAL A 1049 -21.93 30.11 -6.97
C VAL A 1049 -22.94 29.31 -7.77
N SER A 1050 -24.09 29.04 -7.16
CA SER A 1050 -25.23 28.44 -7.84
C SER A 1050 -25.88 29.49 -8.76
N LEU A 1051 -25.98 29.18 -10.04
CA LEU A 1051 -26.64 29.99 -11.05
C LEU A 1051 -27.77 29.19 -11.69
N THR A 1052 -29.00 29.70 -11.60
CA THR A 1052 -30.13 29.16 -12.35
C THR A 1052 -30.26 29.90 -13.67
N ILE A 1053 -30.37 29.16 -14.78
CA ILE A 1053 -30.69 29.72 -16.09
C ILE A 1053 -32.04 29.19 -16.56
N THR A 1054 -32.73 29.98 -17.38
CA THR A 1054 -33.92 29.53 -18.12
C THR A 1054 -33.73 29.90 -19.59
N VAL A 1055 -33.61 28.89 -20.45
CA VAL A 1055 -33.40 29.14 -21.88
C VAL A 1055 -34.75 29.39 -22.56
N TYR A 1056 -34.87 30.48 -23.29
CA TYR A 1056 -36.09 30.83 -24.03
C TYR A 1056 -35.89 30.64 -25.53
N ALA A 1057 -36.90 30.10 -26.21
CA ALA A 1057 -36.84 29.83 -27.65
C ALA A 1057 -36.67 31.11 -28.49
N ASN A 1058 -37.25 32.23 -28.03
CA ASN A 1058 -37.18 33.54 -28.68
C ASN A 1058 -37.49 34.66 -27.66
N ALA A 1059 -37.33 35.92 -28.10
CA ALA A 1059 -37.53 37.09 -27.25
C ALA A 1059 -38.98 37.26 -26.76
N VAL A 1060 -39.97 36.80 -27.54
CA VAL A 1060 -41.40 36.85 -27.16
C VAL A 1060 -41.67 35.96 -25.95
N ALA A 1061 -41.24 34.70 -26.01
CA ALA A 1061 -41.42 33.75 -24.91
C ALA A 1061 -40.72 34.19 -23.61
N MET A 1062 -39.57 34.88 -23.73
CA MET A 1062 -38.90 35.47 -22.57
C MET A 1062 -39.69 36.66 -21.99
N ALA A 1063 -40.16 37.56 -22.86
CA ALA A 1063 -40.93 38.73 -22.44
C ALA A 1063 -42.26 38.32 -21.77
N GLU A 1064 -42.97 37.33 -22.31
CA GLU A 1064 -44.20 36.77 -21.72
C GLU A 1064 -43.93 36.18 -20.33
N ALA A 1065 -42.86 35.41 -20.19
CA ALA A 1065 -42.49 34.82 -18.91
C ALA A 1065 -42.12 35.88 -17.86
N LEU A 1066 -41.39 36.93 -18.26
CA LEU A 1066 -41.05 38.05 -17.37
C LEU A 1066 -42.29 38.84 -16.97
N HIS A 1067 -43.22 39.06 -17.91
CA HIS A 1067 -44.48 39.75 -17.64
C HIS A 1067 -45.35 38.96 -16.66
N ALA A 1068 -45.46 37.64 -16.87
CA ALA A 1068 -46.18 36.74 -15.96
C ALA A 1068 -45.58 36.70 -14.54
N GLN A 1069 -44.29 37.01 -14.40
CA GLN A 1069 -43.60 37.15 -13.12
C GLN A 1069 -43.74 38.55 -12.50
N GLY A 1070 -44.43 39.48 -13.17
CA GLY A 1070 -44.64 40.85 -12.70
C GLY A 1070 -43.41 41.75 -12.78
N ILE A 1071 -42.42 41.41 -13.62
CA ILE A 1071 -41.25 42.26 -13.86
C ILE A 1071 -41.68 43.48 -14.67
N ASP A 1072 -41.30 44.68 -14.24
CA ASP A 1072 -41.65 45.92 -14.93
C ASP A 1072 -40.91 46.08 -16.28
N GLY A 1073 -41.45 46.93 -17.15
CA GLY A 1073 -40.88 47.16 -18.47
C GLY A 1073 -39.43 47.68 -18.43
N ALA A 1074 -39.11 48.59 -17.50
CA ALA A 1074 -37.78 49.17 -17.34
C ALA A 1074 -36.70 48.11 -17.04
N SER A 1075 -37.06 47.07 -16.30
CA SER A 1075 -36.18 45.95 -15.95
C SER A 1075 -36.16 44.87 -17.04
N CYS A 1076 -37.29 44.67 -17.75
CA CYS A 1076 -37.43 43.69 -18.82
C CYS A 1076 -36.60 44.04 -20.06
N GLY A 1077 -36.60 45.32 -20.49
CA GLY A 1077 -35.89 45.79 -21.68
C GLY A 1077 -34.40 45.43 -21.72
N PRO A 1078 -33.60 45.81 -20.71
CA PRO A 1078 -32.18 45.45 -20.64
C PRO A 1078 -31.94 43.93 -20.64
N GLN A 1079 -32.79 43.14 -19.97
CA GLN A 1079 -32.67 41.68 -19.94
C GLN A 1079 -32.92 41.06 -21.32
N LEU A 1080 -33.91 41.56 -22.06
CA LEU A 1080 -34.19 41.13 -23.43
C LEU A 1080 -33.04 41.50 -24.38
N LEU A 1081 -32.48 42.71 -24.26
CA LEU A 1081 -31.34 43.12 -25.07
C LEU A 1081 -30.10 42.28 -24.77
N GLN A 1082 -29.88 41.94 -23.49
CA GLN A 1082 -28.77 41.08 -23.08
C GLN A 1082 -28.94 39.65 -23.63
N ALA A 1083 -30.12 39.06 -23.53
CA ALA A 1083 -30.40 37.70 -24.02
C ALA A 1083 -30.45 37.61 -25.55
N PHE A 1084 -30.87 38.69 -26.23
CA PHE A 1084 -31.03 38.78 -27.68
C PHE A 1084 -30.36 40.05 -28.23
N PRO A 1085 -29.01 40.12 -28.30
CA PRO A 1085 -28.28 41.35 -28.67
C PRO A 1085 -28.60 41.90 -30.07
N SER A 1086 -29.17 41.08 -30.95
CA SER A 1086 -29.59 41.46 -32.30
C SER A 1086 -30.98 42.11 -32.35
N ILE A 1087 -31.70 42.20 -31.24
CA ILE A 1087 -33.01 42.86 -31.19
C ILE A 1087 -32.85 44.36 -31.39
N VAL A 1088 -33.64 44.93 -32.29
CA VAL A 1088 -33.65 46.37 -32.59
C VAL A 1088 -34.88 47.04 -31.97
N LEU A 1089 -34.88 48.37 -31.88
CA LEU A 1089 -35.93 49.19 -31.24
C LEU A 1089 -37.37 48.74 -31.61
N ASP A 1090 -37.70 48.68 -32.90
CA ASP A 1090 -39.03 48.24 -33.41
C ASP A 1090 -39.33 46.76 -33.12
N GLY A 1091 -38.28 45.94 -32.98
CA GLY A 1091 -38.40 44.53 -32.63
C GLY A 1091 -38.76 44.34 -31.16
N MET A 1092 -38.06 45.06 -30.26
CA MET A 1092 -38.33 45.02 -28.82
C MET A 1092 -39.73 45.57 -28.50
N ALA A 1093 -40.14 46.68 -29.12
CA ALA A 1093 -41.47 47.24 -28.93
C ALA A 1093 -42.59 46.23 -29.23
N ARG A 1094 -42.46 45.48 -30.35
CA ARG A 1094 -43.43 44.44 -30.74
C ARG A 1094 -43.39 43.22 -29.83
N VAL A 1095 -42.19 42.80 -29.41
CA VAL A 1095 -42.01 41.69 -28.46
C VAL A 1095 -42.72 41.98 -27.14
N MET A 1096 -42.55 43.19 -26.60
CA MET A 1096 -43.18 43.58 -25.35
C MET A 1096 -44.69 43.77 -25.47
N ALA A 1097 -45.16 44.35 -26.57
CA ALA A 1097 -46.60 44.44 -26.85
C ALA A 1097 -47.25 43.05 -26.97
N HIS A 1098 -46.59 42.10 -27.63
CA HIS A 1098 -47.08 40.73 -27.74
C HIS A 1098 -47.12 40.02 -26.37
N ALA A 1099 -46.16 40.33 -25.51
CA ALA A 1099 -46.06 39.77 -24.16
C ALA A 1099 -47.07 40.35 -23.16
N GLY A 1100 -47.85 41.37 -23.54
CA GLY A 1100 -48.90 41.97 -22.69
C GLY A 1100 -48.48 43.21 -21.90
N TYR A 1101 -47.26 43.73 -22.08
CA TYR A 1101 -46.86 45.00 -21.46
C TYR A 1101 -47.68 46.17 -22.05
N GLU A 1102 -47.97 47.16 -21.22
CA GLU A 1102 -48.64 48.39 -21.66
C GLU A 1102 -47.67 49.32 -22.42
N ALA A 1103 -48.20 50.21 -23.27
CA ALA A 1103 -47.37 51.11 -24.09
C ALA A 1103 -46.42 52.00 -23.25
N ALA A 1104 -46.83 52.39 -22.05
CA ALA A 1104 -46.00 53.16 -21.13
C ALA A 1104 -44.81 52.35 -20.59
N GLU A 1105 -45.02 51.07 -20.25
CA GLU A 1105 -43.97 50.18 -19.75
C GLU A 1105 -42.99 49.80 -20.87
N THR A 1106 -43.51 49.54 -22.08
CA THR A 1106 -42.67 49.31 -23.26
C THR A 1106 -41.83 50.53 -23.61
N SER A 1107 -42.36 51.75 -23.42
CA SER A 1107 -41.56 52.97 -23.58
C SER A 1107 -40.40 53.04 -22.58
N GLN A 1108 -40.65 52.68 -21.31
CA GLN A 1108 -39.61 52.67 -20.28
C GLN A 1108 -38.55 51.60 -20.57
N ALA A 1109 -38.96 50.44 -21.07
CA ALA A 1109 -38.05 49.37 -21.47
C ALA A 1109 -37.10 49.76 -22.60
N LEU A 1110 -37.63 50.42 -23.64
CA LEU A 1110 -36.85 50.89 -24.78
C LEU A 1110 -35.82 51.95 -24.35
N LEU A 1111 -36.19 52.85 -23.44
CA LEU A 1111 -35.29 53.87 -22.89
C LEU A 1111 -34.25 53.27 -21.93
N ALA A 1112 -34.62 52.24 -21.16
CA ALA A 1112 -33.67 51.54 -20.30
C ALA A 1112 -32.63 50.73 -21.11
N ALA A 1113 -33.06 50.12 -22.21
CA ALA A 1113 -32.18 49.39 -23.12
C ALA A 1113 -31.33 50.33 -24.01
N TRP A 1114 -31.90 51.45 -24.45
CA TRP A 1114 -31.26 52.46 -25.28
C TRP A 1114 -31.55 53.88 -24.78
N PRO A 1115 -30.77 54.38 -23.80
CA PRO A 1115 -31.01 55.69 -23.17
C PRO A 1115 -31.01 56.88 -24.13
N ASP A 1116 -30.23 56.79 -25.21
CA ASP A 1116 -30.05 57.87 -26.19
C ASP A 1116 -31.09 57.87 -27.33
N THR A 1117 -32.19 57.13 -27.19
CA THR A 1117 -33.21 57.01 -28.25
C THR A 1117 -33.94 58.34 -28.50
N PRO A 1118 -33.96 58.86 -29.75
CA PRO A 1118 -34.68 60.10 -30.06
C PRO A 1118 -36.20 59.97 -29.83
N PRO A 1119 -36.90 61.01 -29.32
CA PRO A 1119 -38.34 60.96 -29.06
C PRO A 1119 -39.19 60.57 -30.29
N SER A 1120 -38.77 60.97 -31.49
CA SER A 1120 -39.44 60.65 -32.75
C SER A 1120 -39.28 59.18 -33.18
N ALA A 1121 -38.16 58.55 -32.82
CA ALA A 1121 -37.91 57.12 -33.06
C ALA A 1121 -38.69 56.26 -32.05
N LEU A 1122 -38.70 56.67 -30.78
CA LEU A 1122 -39.49 56.04 -29.71
C LEU A 1122 -40.98 56.06 -30.02
N ALA A 1123 -41.54 57.23 -30.38
CA ALA A 1123 -42.95 57.37 -30.74
C ALA A 1123 -43.34 56.49 -31.94
N ARG A 1124 -42.44 56.35 -32.94
CA ARG A 1124 -42.67 55.50 -34.11
C ARG A 1124 -42.68 54.01 -33.75
N ALA A 1125 -41.76 53.57 -32.89
CA ALA A 1125 -41.69 52.18 -32.44
C ALA A 1125 -42.95 51.79 -31.64
N LEU A 1126 -43.41 52.68 -30.74
CA LEU A 1126 -44.63 52.47 -29.95
C LEU A 1126 -45.90 52.47 -30.81
N ALA A 1127 -46.05 53.42 -31.74
CA ALA A 1127 -47.21 53.48 -32.63
C ALA A 1127 -47.32 52.23 -33.54
N ARG A 1128 -46.19 51.60 -33.89
CA ARG A 1128 -46.16 50.35 -34.65
C ARG A 1128 -46.50 49.12 -33.81
N ALA A 1129 -46.18 49.14 -32.52
CA ALA A 1129 -46.41 48.04 -31.60
C ALA A 1129 -47.83 48.05 -30.98
N TYR A 1130 -48.40 49.24 -30.76
CA TYR A 1130 -49.73 49.45 -30.18
C TYR A 1130 -50.60 50.28 -31.15
N PRO A 1131 -51.08 49.68 -32.25
CA PRO A 1131 -51.98 50.39 -33.15
C PRO A 1131 -53.33 50.66 -32.46
N ASP A 1132 -53.82 51.89 -32.55
CA ASP A 1132 -55.13 52.30 -32.00
C ASP A 1132 -56.22 52.17 -33.09
N PRO A 1133 -57.36 51.49 -32.83
CA PRO A 1133 -58.48 51.40 -33.77
C PRO A 1133 -58.96 52.74 -34.31
N LEU A 1134 -59.05 53.77 -33.46
CA LEU A 1134 -59.52 55.09 -33.84
C LEU A 1134 -58.54 55.81 -34.76
N GLN A 1135 -57.25 55.84 -34.39
CA GLN A 1135 -56.22 56.42 -35.23
C GLN A 1135 -56.08 55.69 -36.57
N THR A 1136 -56.20 54.35 -36.56
CA THR A 1136 -56.18 53.54 -37.79
C THR A 1136 -57.34 53.89 -38.72
N ALA A 1137 -58.55 54.06 -38.18
CA ALA A 1137 -59.71 54.49 -38.94
C ALA A 1137 -59.54 55.90 -39.52
N ARG A 1138 -58.97 56.83 -38.75
CA ARG A 1138 -58.63 58.20 -39.21
C ARG A 1138 -57.62 58.19 -40.35
N ASP A 1139 -56.56 57.38 -40.24
CA ASP A 1139 -55.53 57.28 -41.27
C ASP A 1139 -56.05 56.63 -42.56
N LEU A 1140 -56.93 55.64 -42.44
CA LEU A 1140 -57.61 55.03 -43.59
C LEU A 1140 -58.50 56.04 -44.29
N ARG A 1141 -59.22 56.86 -43.52
CA ARG A 1141 -60.09 57.93 -44.06
C ARG A 1141 -59.27 59.03 -44.72
N ALA A 1142 -58.18 59.46 -44.08
CA ALA A 1142 -57.26 60.47 -44.63
C ALA A 1142 -56.63 60.00 -45.96
N ARG A 1143 -56.48 58.69 -46.15
CA ARG A 1143 -56.05 58.06 -47.41
C ARG A 1143 -57.18 57.83 -48.42
N GLY A 1144 -58.40 58.30 -48.12
CA GLY A 1144 -59.57 58.19 -49.01
C GLY A 1144 -60.22 56.80 -49.03
N SER A 1145 -59.95 55.94 -48.05
CA SER A 1145 -60.60 54.62 -47.97
C SER A 1145 -62.10 54.78 -47.70
N SER A 1146 -62.94 54.03 -48.42
CA SER A 1146 -64.39 54.01 -48.15
C SER A 1146 -64.70 53.26 -46.86
N GLY A 1147 -65.87 53.52 -46.26
CA GLY A 1147 -66.30 52.81 -45.06
C GLY A 1147 -66.37 51.30 -45.25
N ALA A 1148 -66.84 50.83 -46.41
CA ALA A 1148 -66.86 49.41 -46.81
C ALA A 1148 -65.47 48.74 -46.85
N SER A 1149 -64.40 49.51 -47.07
CA SER A 1149 -63.02 49.02 -47.02
C SER A 1149 -62.42 49.14 -45.61
N CYS A 1150 -62.79 50.18 -44.89
CA CYS A 1150 -62.31 50.47 -43.54
C CYS A 1150 -62.81 49.44 -42.53
N GLY A 1151 -64.08 49.03 -42.58
CA GLY A 1151 -64.65 48.05 -41.65
C GLY A 1151 -63.88 46.70 -41.63
N PRO A 1152 -63.72 46.02 -42.77
CA PRO A 1152 -62.94 44.78 -42.85
C PRO A 1152 -61.46 44.97 -42.48
N ALA A 1153 -60.87 46.13 -42.79
CA ALA A 1153 -59.48 46.43 -42.43
C ALA A 1153 -59.32 46.56 -40.90
N LEU A 1154 -60.26 47.25 -40.25
CA LEU A 1154 -60.31 47.38 -38.79
C LEU A 1154 -60.56 46.02 -38.12
N LEU A 1155 -61.50 45.21 -38.63
CA LEU A 1155 -61.76 43.89 -38.06
C LEU A 1155 -60.56 42.94 -38.23
N ARG A 1156 -59.83 43.05 -39.34
CA ARG A 1156 -58.62 42.24 -39.57
C ARG A 1156 -57.47 42.63 -38.63
N MET A 1157 -57.34 43.92 -38.32
CA MET A 1157 -56.30 44.42 -37.40
C MET A 1157 -56.70 44.32 -35.93
N PHE A 1158 -58.01 44.35 -35.64
CA PHE A 1158 -58.59 44.31 -34.30
C PHE A 1158 -59.77 43.32 -34.27
N PRO A 1159 -59.50 42.00 -34.24
CA PRO A 1159 -60.52 40.96 -34.40
C PRO A 1159 -61.58 40.92 -33.29
N THR A 1160 -61.28 41.54 -32.15
CA THR A 1160 -62.16 41.61 -30.98
C THR A 1160 -63.14 42.78 -31.00
N LEU A 1161 -63.04 43.68 -31.98
CA LEU A 1161 -63.99 44.79 -32.11
C LEU A 1161 -65.40 44.26 -32.32
N THR A 1162 -66.34 44.69 -31.48
CA THR A 1162 -67.76 44.43 -31.72
C THR A 1162 -68.27 45.37 -32.82
N ALA A 1163 -69.41 45.03 -33.42
CA ALA A 1163 -70.07 45.92 -34.38
C ALA A 1163 -70.38 47.30 -33.78
N LYS A 1164 -70.68 47.36 -32.48
CA LYS A 1164 -70.92 48.62 -31.76
C LYS A 1164 -69.64 49.44 -31.60
N ASP A 1165 -68.56 48.81 -31.16
CA ASP A 1165 -67.28 49.50 -30.94
C ASP A 1165 -66.67 49.98 -32.27
N MET A 1166 -66.79 49.17 -33.32
CA MET A 1166 -66.36 49.54 -34.66
C MET A 1166 -67.17 50.71 -35.23
N ALA A 1167 -68.48 50.75 -35.00
CA ALA A 1167 -69.32 51.87 -35.41
C ALA A 1167 -68.87 53.17 -34.72
N GLY A 1168 -68.62 53.12 -33.41
CA GLY A 1168 -68.11 54.25 -32.64
C GLY A 1168 -66.74 54.73 -33.13
N VAL A 1169 -65.82 53.80 -33.39
CA VAL A 1169 -64.48 54.08 -33.94
C VAL A 1169 -64.54 54.75 -35.31
N MET A 1170 -65.38 54.23 -36.23
CA MET A 1170 -65.53 54.81 -37.57
C MET A 1170 -66.21 56.19 -37.52
N ALA A 1171 -67.21 56.37 -36.66
CA ALA A 1171 -67.88 57.66 -36.46
C ALA A 1171 -66.92 58.72 -35.89
N GLN A 1172 -66.12 58.38 -34.88
CA GLN A 1172 -65.12 59.30 -34.30
C GLN A 1172 -63.92 59.56 -35.23
N ALA A 1173 -63.67 58.68 -36.20
CA ALA A 1173 -62.77 58.95 -37.32
C ALA A 1173 -63.39 59.87 -38.39
N GLY A 1174 -64.69 60.12 -38.27
CA GLY A 1174 -65.51 61.02 -39.08
C GLY A 1174 -66.00 60.43 -40.40
N TYR A 1175 -66.04 59.11 -40.53
CA TYR A 1175 -66.91 58.51 -41.55
C TYR A 1175 -68.34 58.98 -41.32
N VAL A 1176 -69.16 59.02 -42.37
CA VAL A 1176 -70.59 59.32 -42.23
C VAL A 1176 -71.36 58.04 -41.92
N ALA A 1177 -72.60 58.18 -41.45
CA ALA A 1177 -73.43 57.04 -41.03
C ALA A 1177 -73.57 55.97 -42.14
N ASP A 1178 -73.79 56.38 -43.39
CA ASP A 1178 -73.93 55.47 -44.53
C ASP A 1178 -72.62 54.69 -44.83
N ASP A 1179 -71.48 55.37 -44.75
CA ASP A 1179 -70.16 54.73 -44.91
C ASP A 1179 -69.88 53.75 -43.77
N THR A 1180 -70.26 54.12 -42.54
CA THR A 1180 -70.10 53.25 -41.37
C THR A 1180 -71.00 52.03 -41.47
N ALA A 1181 -72.24 52.19 -41.93
CA ALA A 1181 -73.15 51.08 -42.20
C ALA A 1181 -72.56 50.12 -43.23
N ALA A 1182 -72.02 50.64 -44.33
CA ALA A 1182 -71.36 49.83 -45.35
C ALA A 1182 -70.12 49.09 -44.81
N GLY A 1183 -69.36 49.73 -43.92
CA GLY A 1183 -68.22 49.12 -43.22
C GLY A 1183 -68.62 47.98 -42.29
N LEU A 1184 -69.68 48.18 -41.50
CA LEU A 1184 -70.21 47.16 -40.58
C LEU A 1184 -70.76 45.95 -41.33
N ILE A 1185 -71.48 46.15 -42.44
CA ILE A 1185 -71.99 45.05 -43.28
C ILE A 1185 -70.83 44.26 -43.88
N ALA A 1186 -69.80 44.96 -44.37
CA ALA A 1186 -68.63 44.31 -44.97
C ALA A 1186 -67.80 43.53 -43.93
N ALA A 1187 -67.71 44.03 -42.70
CA ALA A 1187 -66.97 43.41 -41.61
C ALA A 1187 -67.75 42.27 -40.93
N PHE A 1188 -69.07 42.43 -40.77
CA PHE A 1188 -69.97 41.48 -40.12
C PHE A 1188 -71.13 41.12 -41.07
N PRO A 1189 -70.90 40.22 -42.05
CA PRO A 1189 -71.91 39.88 -43.07
C PRO A 1189 -73.22 39.31 -42.52
N SER A 1190 -73.21 38.80 -41.28
CA SER A 1190 -74.36 38.22 -40.59
C SER A 1190 -75.04 39.17 -39.60
N LEU A 1191 -74.67 40.46 -39.57
CA LEU A 1191 -75.24 41.44 -38.65
C LEU A 1191 -76.71 41.71 -38.99
N SER A 1192 -77.60 41.62 -37.99
CA SER A 1192 -79.03 41.86 -38.22
C SER A 1192 -79.33 43.35 -38.47
N PRO A 1193 -80.40 43.69 -39.21
CA PRO A 1193 -80.80 45.10 -39.39
C PRO A 1193 -81.05 45.83 -38.07
N LEU A 1194 -81.56 45.13 -37.05
CA LEU A 1194 -81.79 45.67 -35.71
C LEU A 1194 -80.46 46.00 -35.03
N ASP A 1195 -79.50 45.08 -35.00
CA ASP A 1195 -78.19 45.28 -34.35
C ASP A 1195 -77.35 46.37 -35.05
N MET A 1196 -77.45 46.45 -36.38
CA MET A 1196 -76.84 47.52 -37.16
C MET A 1196 -77.43 48.89 -36.81
N SER A 1197 -78.76 48.99 -36.69
CA SER A 1197 -79.42 50.24 -36.29
C SER A 1197 -79.04 50.68 -34.88
N ILE A 1198 -78.89 49.73 -33.94
CA ILE A 1198 -78.46 49.99 -32.57
C ILE A 1198 -77.00 50.49 -32.54
N ALA A 1199 -76.10 49.84 -33.31
CA ALA A 1199 -74.70 50.22 -33.38
C ALA A 1199 -74.52 51.64 -33.96
N LEU A 1200 -75.19 51.95 -35.08
CA LEU A 1200 -75.15 53.27 -35.72
C LEU A 1200 -75.79 54.36 -34.87
N ALA A 1201 -76.95 54.08 -34.26
CA ALA A 1201 -77.61 55.02 -33.37
C ALA A 1201 -76.71 55.36 -32.18
N SER A 1202 -75.98 54.39 -31.62
CA SER A 1202 -75.06 54.66 -30.49
C SER A 1202 -73.79 55.43 -30.89
N ALA A 1203 -73.47 55.51 -32.17
CA ALA A 1203 -72.24 56.12 -32.67
C ALA A 1203 -72.45 57.56 -33.21
N TYR A 1204 -73.67 57.91 -33.64
CA TYR A 1204 -74.01 59.19 -34.27
C TYR A 1204 -75.07 60.02 -33.52
N HIS A 1205 -75.58 59.52 -32.40
CA HIS A 1205 -76.33 60.28 -31.40
C HIS A 1205 -75.50 60.42 -30.13
#